data_AF-A0A6J1V8V3-F1
#
_entry.id   AF-A0A6J1V8V3-F1
#
_cell.length_a   1.000
_cell.length_b   1.000
_cell.length_c   1.000
_cell.angle_alpha   90.00
_cell.angle_beta   90.00
_cell.angle_gamma   90.00
#
_symmetry.space_group_name_H-M   'P 1'
#
loop_
_entity.id
_entity.type
_entity.pdbx_description
1 polymer ?
#
loop_
_entity_poly.entity_id
_entity_poly.type
_entity_poly.pdbx_seq_one_letter_code
_entity_poly.pdbx_strand_id
1 'polypeptide(L)'
;MKRRTDPEYGSPQKRQKKRIEELGLTLSSTSDDETQLNSNHATQDSSATSSSESDSENSGRRPALSTFSNKFSADSLVEGTSSRYAMYNSVSQKLMAKMGFREGEGLGKYGQGRQEIVETSQQKGRRGLGLILKGFDGEMNINWQDEPEASAYEQVDWCPECTTEIPDAEEMKDWMTIGKRKLAIDDETEFCGKELIHRMLQCKTVFDVLDGVEMRRARTRSNPYEMIRGAFFLNRAAMKMANIDYVFDHMFTNPKDSRGKPLIKESSAELLYFADVCAGPGGFSEYVLWRKKWHAKGFGMTLKGPNDFKLEDFYAASSELFEPYYGEGGVEGDGDITRPENISAFQQFVLDNTDQKGVHFLMADGGFSVEGQENIQEILSKQLTLCQFLTGLSVIRTGGHFICKTFDLFTPFSVGLVYLLYCCFECVSIFKPVTSRPANSERYVICRGLKAGIEEVRDYLFTVNIKINQLRNSDQDVNLVVPLEVIRGDHDFYDYMIRSNERFCAVQIKALAKIRAFVQDTTLNEPRQADIRKECLRLWGIPDQARIAPFSSDPLSKFYELTQGTNVEIFSYKSTPLNSKTLHKIRPVLDYRCMVSGSDDQKFLLSLGKSHIYTWLGHQSDRWTKLELKIELPRDTLLCVEIVPELKGEGKARRKIHAIHILDALVLNGSDVREQHFNQRIQLAEKFVKAVSKPSRPDMSPIRVKEVYRLEDMEKIFLRLEMKVIKSSGGISQLSYTGRDDRHFVPFGLYIVRTVSDPWTMAFSKTSNKKFFYNKTTQHATYELPPESVAPFHICYFCRLFWKWDDGKMHDSQKKEDSEKLSKETVLSFIRQHFTL
;
A
#
# COMPACT_ATOMS: atom_id res chain seq x y z
N MET A 1 33.80 49.18 -30.62
CA MET A 1 33.90 47.77 -31.07
C MET A 1 33.58 46.86 -29.89
N LYS A 2 32.50 46.07 -29.96
CA LYS A 2 32.03 45.23 -28.85
C LYS A 2 32.71 43.85 -28.88
N ARG A 3 33.02 43.29 -27.71
CA ARG A 3 33.58 41.93 -27.55
C ARG A 3 32.52 40.87 -27.87
N ARG A 4 32.97 39.71 -28.36
CA ARG A 4 32.14 38.52 -28.56
C ARG A 4 31.60 38.00 -27.22
N THR A 5 30.40 37.46 -27.24
CA THR A 5 29.75 36.70 -26.16
C THR A 5 29.60 35.25 -26.59
N ASP A 6 29.89 34.32 -25.68
CA ASP A 6 29.72 32.88 -25.85
C ASP A 6 28.23 32.46 -25.88
N PRO A 7 27.88 31.29 -26.47
CA PRO A 7 26.51 30.80 -26.50
C PRO A 7 26.09 30.14 -25.18
N GLU A 8 24.88 30.43 -24.71
CA GLU A 8 24.31 29.84 -23.49
C GLU A 8 23.99 28.35 -23.65
N TYR A 9 24.36 27.56 -22.63
CA TYR A 9 23.95 26.16 -22.49
C TYR A 9 22.49 26.07 -22.00
N GLY A 10 21.59 25.59 -22.86
CA GLY A 10 20.20 25.30 -22.49
C GLY A 10 20.07 24.09 -21.56
N SER A 11 19.27 24.19 -20.50
CA SER A 11 19.16 23.15 -19.46
C SER A 11 18.44 21.86 -19.93
N PRO A 12 18.81 20.67 -19.41
CA PRO A 12 18.22 19.39 -19.84
C PRO A 12 16.70 19.27 -19.65
N GLN A 13 16.16 19.94 -18.62
CA GLN A 13 14.75 19.85 -18.22
C GLN A 13 13.76 20.29 -19.32
N LYS A 14 14.14 21.23 -20.20
CA LYS A 14 13.26 21.65 -21.31
C LYS A 14 13.17 20.62 -22.43
N ARG A 15 14.20 19.80 -22.65
CA ARG A 15 14.13 18.66 -23.59
C ARG A 15 13.31 17.50 -23.03
N GLN A 16 13.31 17.32 -21.71
CA GLN A 16 12.52 16.28 -21.05
C GLN A 16 11.01 16.60 -21.09
N LYS A 17 10.62 17.86 -20.85
CA LYS A 17 9.21 18.30 -20.92
C LYS A 17 8.59 18.06 -22.31
N LYS A 18 9.30 18.41 -23.38
CA LYS A 18 8.81 18.23 -24.76
C LYS A 18 8.65 16.76 -25.17
N ARG A 19 9.41 15.86 -24.55
CA ARG A 19 9.35 14.41 -24.80
C ARG A 19 8.20 13.71 -24.07
N ILE A 20 7.67 14.32 -23.01
CA ILE A 20 6.50 13.82 -22.26
C ILE A 20 5.19 14.19 -22.98
N GLU A 21 5.12 15.39 -23.57
CA GLU A 21 3.96 15.84 -24.38
C GLU A 21 3.82 15.03 -25.69
N GLU A 22 4.92 14.58 -26.30
CA GLU A 22 4.91 13.70 -27.49
C GLU A 22 4.54 12.23 -27.19
N LEU A 23 4.46 11.82 -25.91
CA LEU A 23 4.22 10.42 -25.52
C LEU A 23 2.77 10.07 -25.16
N GLY A 24 1.87 11.05 -25.06
CA GLY A 24 0.41 10.82 -24.88
C GLY A 24 -0.04 10.06 -23.63
N LEU A 25 0.87 9.70 -22.73
CA LEU A 25 0.63 8.84 -21.57
C LEU A 25 0.38 9.66 -20.29
N THR A 26 -0.73 10.40 -20.25
CA THR A 26 -1.29 10.87 -18.98
C THR A 26 -2.11 9.75 -18.33
N LEU A 27 -1.42 8.81 -17.66
CA LEU A 27 -2.10 7.87 -16.80
C LEU A 27 -2.85 8.64 -15.70
N SER A 28 -4.07 8.21 -15.37
CA SER A 28 -4.85 8.76 -14.26
C SER A 28 -5.18 7.65 -13.27
N SER A 29 -5.28 8.01 -12.00
CA SER A 29 -5.94 7.16 -11.02
C SER A 29 -7.40 6.98 -11.43
N THR A 30 -7.87 5.75 -11.63
CA THR A 30 -9.29 5.43 -11.85
C THR A 30 -10.16 5.63 -10.58
N SER A 31 -9.63 6.29 -9.56
CA SER A 31 -10.40 6.94 -8.51
C SER A 31 -10.85 8.34 -8.97
N ASP A 32 -12.12 8.46 -9.37
CA ASP A 32 -12.86 9.74 -9.57
C ASP A 32 -13.03 10.57 -8.27
N ASP A 33 -12.06 10.55 -7.36
CA ASP A 33 -12.16 11.17 -6.04
C ASP A 33 -11.40 12.49 -6.06
N GLU A 34 -11.97 13.49 -6.74
CA GLU A 34 -11.57 14.88 -6.54
C GLU A 34 -11.89 15.28 -5.10
N THR A 35 -10.84 15.47 -4.29
CA THR A 35 -10.96 16.03 -2.95
C THR A 35 -11.32 17.52 -3.04
N GLN A 36 -12.50 17.89 -2.55
CA GLN A 36 -12.85 19.29 -2.35
C GLN A 36 -11.91 19.93 -1.32
N LEU A 37 -10.91 20.68 -1.80
CA LEU A 37 -10.04 21.49 -0.96
C LEU A 37 -10.78 22.78 -0.56
N ASN A 38 -11.16 22.86 0.71
CA ASN A 38 -11.67 24.10 1.32
C ASN A 38 -10.55 25.14 1.41
N SER A 39 -10.44 26.01 0.41
CA SER A 39 -9.62 27.22 0.48
C SER A 39 -10.36 28.30 1.26
N ASN A 40 -10.15 28.38 2.59
CA ASN A 40 -10.42 29.58 3.38
C ASN A 40 -9.75 29.47 4.76
N HIS A 41 -8.50 29.93 4.86
CA HIS A 41 -7.95 30.59 6.06
C HIS A 41 -6.58 31.20 5.69
N ALA A 42 -6.58 32.47 5.31
CA ALA A 42 -5.39 33.31 5.32
C ALA A 42 -5.59 34.38 6.40
N THR A 43 -4.61 34.49 7.30
CA THR A 43 -4.59 35.40 8.44
C THR A 43 -4.59 36.86 7.99
N GLN A 44 -5.38 37.70 8.67
CA GLN A 44 -5.21 39.15 8.61
C GLN A 44 -3.91 39.53 9.33
N ASP A 45 -3.06 40.32 8.68
CA ASP A 45 -2.12 41.20 9.35
C ASP A 45 -2.12 42.57 8.68
N SER A 46 -1.91 43.61 9.49
CA SER A 46 -2.20 45.00 9.15
C SER A 46 -1.05 45.73 8.48
N SER A 47 -1.33 46.66 7.54
CA SER A 47 -1.15 48.12 7.75
C SER A 47 -1.27 48.98 6.47
N ALA A 48 -1.98 50.11 6.55
CA ALA A 48 -1.72 51.44 5.94
C ALA A 48 -1.08 51.55 4.52
N THR A 49 -1.56 52.34 3.53
CA THR A 49 -2.05 53.74 3.54
C THR A 49 -2.42 54.17 2.10
N SER A 50 -3.40 55.10 1.91
CA SER A 50 -3.64 56.01 0.73
C SER A 50 -3.76 55.39 -0.69
N SER A 51 -4.53 55.88 -1.68
CA SER A 51 -5.50 56.97 -1.90
C SER A 51 -5.99 56.84 -3.38
N SER A 52 -7.14 57.33 -3.88
CA SER A 52 -8.33 58.05 -3.37
C SER A 52 -9.41 58.08 -4.50
N GLU A 53 -10.54 58.77 -4.28
CA GLU A 53 -11.61 59.10 -5.27
C GLU A 53 -12.51 57.93 -5.75
N SER A 54 -13.84 58.08 -5.88
CA SER A 54 -14.79 59.07 -5.35
C SER A 54 -16.25 58.55 -5.41
N ASP A 55 -17.05 58.94 -4.41
CA ASP A 55 -18.51 59.19 -4.34
C ASP A 55 -19.47 58.69 -5.45
N SER A 56 -20.74 58.31 -5.18
CA SER A 56 -21.48 58.02 -3.94
C SER A 56 -22.88 57.48 -4.31
N GLU A 57 -23.49 56.62 -3.49
CA GLU A 57 -24.95 56.39 -3.52
C GLU A 57 -25.52 56.34 -2.10
N ASN A 58 -26.68 56.99 -1.91
CA ASN A 58 -27.35 57.11 -0.61
C ASN A 58 -28.66 56.30 -0.58
N SER A 59 -28.99 55.85 0.62
CA SER A 59 -30.13 55.02 1.02
C SER A 59 -31.53 55.56 0.68
N GLY A 60 -32.54 54.67 0.60
CA GLY A 60 -33.88 55.02 1.10
C GLY A 60 -35.14 54.36 0.53
N ARG A 61 -35.66 53.34 1.25
CA ARG A 61 -37.10 53.04 1.52
C ARG A 61 -38.08 52.59 0.40
N ARG A 62 -38.99 51.70 0.84
CA ARG A 62 -40.23 51.26 0.17
C ARG A 62 -41.34 52.35 0.23
N PRO A 63 -42.34 52.29 -0.68
CA PRO A 63 -43.71 52.69 -0.37
C PRO A 63 -44.76 51.59 -0.68
N ALA A 64 -46.02 51.85 -0.31
CA ALA A 64 -47.10 50.87 -0.21
C ALA A 64 -48.26 51.09 -1.21
N LEU A 65 -49.25 50.18 -1.14
CA LEU A 65 -50.45 50.07 -1.97
C LEU A 65 -51.43 51.26 -1.79
N SER A 66 -52.19 51.60 -2.84
CA SER A 66 -53.37 52.47 -2.75
C SER A 66 -54.54 51.96 -3.59
N THR A 67 -55.76 52.27 -3.14
CA THR A 67 -57.03 51.69 -3.59
C THR A 67 -57.76 52.62 -4.56
N PHE A 68 -58.44 52.07 -5.57
CA PHE A 68 -59.51 52.79 -6.28
C PHE A 68 -60.76 51.92 -6.45
N SER A 69 -61.91 52.55 -6.25
CA SER A 69 -63.25 51.98 -6.39
C SER A 69 -63.95 52.56 -7.62
N ASN A 70 -64.87 51.79 -8.22
CA ASN A 70 -66.10 52.35 -8.77
C ASN A 70 -67.14 51.25 -9.09
N LYS A 71 -68.41 51.56 -8.83
CA LYS A 71 -69.58 50.80 -9.33
C LYS A 71 -69.88 51.27 -10.76
N PHE A 72 -70.44 50.41 -11.61
CA PHE A 72 -71.66 50.71 -12.40
C PHE A 72 -72.25 49.43 -13.04
N SER A 73 -73.38 49.57 -13.72
CA SER A 73 -74.43 48.56 -13.92
C SER A 73 -74.12 47.42 -14.90
N ALA A 74 -74.89 46.34 -14.75
CA ALA A 74 -75.07 45.31 -15.76
C ALA A 74 -76.26 45.65 -16.65
N ASP A 75 -76.14 45.42 -17.96
CA ASP A 75 -77.27 45.09 -18.84
C ASP A 75 -76.78 44.38 -20.13
N SER A 76 -77.67 43.58 -20.72
CA SER A 76 -77.68 42.97 -22.08
C SER A 76 -76.34 42.50 -22.72
N LEU A 77 -76.06 41.19 -22.74
CA LEU A 77 -76.46 40.19 -23.77
C LEU A 77 -75.42 39.98 -24.91
N VAL A 78 -74.80 38.79 -24.93
CA VAL A 78 -74.52 38.04 -26.16
C VAL A 78 -74.77 36.56 -25.85
N GLU A 79 -75.77 35.98 -26.50
CA GLU A 79 -76.06 34.54 -26.43
C GLU A 79 -75.03 33.74 -27.24
N GLY A 80 -74.78 32.48 -26.85
CA GLY A 80 -74.01 31.55 -27.68
C GLY A 80 -72.67 31.05 -27.11
N THR A 81 -72.50 30.93 -25.78
CA THR A 81 -71.38 30.16 -25.21
C THR A 81 -71.79 28.72 -24.87
N SER A 82 -71.08 27.77 -25.48
CA SER A 82 -71.19 26.34 -25.19
C SER A 82 -70.89 26.03 -23.72
N SER A 83 -71.52 24.99 -23.15
CA SER A 83 -71.50 24.68 -21.71
C SER A 83 -70.11 24.36 -21.11
N ARG A 84 -69.07 24.26 -21.93
CA ARG A 84 -67.68 23.98 -21.51
C ARG A 84 -66.95 25.16 -20.87
N TYR A 85 -67.35 26.41 -21.11
CA TYR A 85 -66.58 27.59 -20.66
C TYR A 85 -67.15 28.27 -19.40
N ALA A 86 -68.18 27.70 -18.79
CA ALA A 86 -68.82 28.20 -17.56
C ALA A 86 -67.91 28.15 -16.31
N MET A 87 -66.79 27.41 -16.34
CA MET A 87 -65.81 27.35 -15.24
C MET A 87 -64.92 28.60 -15.13
N TYR A 88 -64.85 29.43 -16.16
CA TYR A 88 -64.05 30.66 -16.16
C TYR A 88 -64.87 31.86 -15.70
N ASN A 89 -64.30 32.72 -14.86
CA ASN A 89 -65.01 33.91 -14.39
C ASN A 89 -65.25 34.93 -15.54
N SER A 90 -66.20 35.83 -15.34
CA SER A 90 -66.63 36.81 -16.36
C SER A 90 -65.53 37.79 -16.79
N VAL A 91 -64.51 38.03 -15.96
CA VAL A 91 -63.34 38.85 -16.30
C VAL A 91 -62.43 38.09 -17.25
N SER A 92 -62.13 36.82 -16.96
CA SER A 92 -61.35 35.93 -17.84
C SER A 92 -62.01 35.78 -19.21
N GLN A 93 -63.33 35.57 -19.26
CA GLN A 93 -64.08 35.47 -20.52
C GLN A 93 -63.98 36.76 -21.36
N LYS A 94 -64.18 37.94 -20.74
CA LYS A 94 -63.99 39.24 -21.42
C LYS A 94 -62.56 39.47 -21.87
N LEU A 95 -61.56 39.02 -21.11
CA LEU A 95 -60.15 39.15 -21.48
C LEU A 95 -59.80 38.25 -22.68
N MET A 96 -60.26 37.00 -22.69
CA MET A 96 -60.09 36.06 -23.81
C MET A 96 -60.72 36.63 -25.10
N ALA A 97 -61.97 37.11 -25.03
CA ALA A 97 -62.63 37.75 -26.16
C ALA A 97 -61.86 38.99 -26.67
N LYS A 98 -61.34 39.84 -25.77
CA LYS A 98 -60.55 41.03 -26.13
C LYS A 98 -59.20 40.68 -26.78
N MET A 99 -58.66 39.49 -26.52
CA MET A 99 -57.44 38.96 -27.14
C MET A 99 -57.70 38.19 -28.46
N GLY A 100 -58.95 38.16 -28.94
CA GLY A 100 -59.34 37.54 -30.21
C GLY A 100 -59.67 36.05 -30.12
N PHE A 101 -59.89 35.50 -28.93
CA PHE A 101 -60.28 34.10 -28.75
C PHE A 101 -61.60 33.77 -29.48
N ARG A 102 -61.62 32.64 -30.19
CA ARG A 102 -62.81 32.02 -30.80
C ARG A 102 -62.85 30.55 -30.39
N GLU A 103 -64.04 30.02 -30.14
CA GLU A 103 -64.19 28.63 -29.70
C GLU A 103 -63.67 27.67 -30.78
N GLY A 104 -62.69 26.84 -30.40
CA GLY A 104 -62.01 25.92 -31.31
C GLY A 104 -60.78 26.48 -32.04
N GLU A 105 -60.45 27.77 -31.95
CA GLU A 105 -59.23 28.37 -32.53
C GLU A 105 -58.14 28.66 -31.47
N GLY A 106 -56.90 28.83 -31.93
CA GLY A 106 -55.76 29.18 -31.08
C GLY A 106 -55.83 30.60 -30.51
N LEU A 107 -55.44 30.79 -29.25
CA LEU A 107 -55.49 32.09 -28.57
C LEU A 107 -54.64 33.17 -29.27
N GLY A 108 -55.28 34.18 -29.86
CA GLY A 108 -54.64 35.38 -30.40
C GLY A 108 -55.44 36.01 -31.55
N LYS A 109 -55.11 37.25 -31.93
CA LYS A 109 -55.88 38.06 -32.92
C LYS A 109 -56.05 37.38 -34.29
N TYR A 110 -55.14 36.47 -34.67
CA TYR A 110 -55.18 35.74 -35.94
C TYR A 110 -55.26 34.21 -35.77
N GLY A 111 -55.78 33.71 -34.65
CA GLY A 111 -55.85 32.25 -34.38
C GLY A 111 -54.50 31.59 -34.07
N GLN A 112 -53.44 32.39 -33.93
CA GLN A 112 -52.03 31.98 -33.88
C GLN A 112 -51.58 31.22 -32.62
N GLY A 113 -52.47 31.05 -31.63
CA GLY A 113 -52.17 30.24 -30.44
C GLY A 113 -52.16 28.75 -30.77
N ARG A 114 -51.64 27.92 -29.86
CA ARG A 114 -51.69 26.46 -30.06
C ARG A 114 -53.13 25.96 -29.87
N GLN A 115 -53.64 25.27 -30.88
CA GLN A 115 -55.02 24.76 -30.95
C GLN A 115 -55.15 23.36 -30.31
N GLU A 116 -54.07 22.59 -30.37
CA GLU A 116 -53.95 21.26 -29.77
C GLU A 116 -53.66 21.34 -28.27
N ILE A 117 -54.10 20.32 -27.53
CA ILE A 117 -53.70 20.11 -26.13
C ILE A 117 -52.17 20.00 -26.08
N VAL A 118 -51.53 20.72 -25.16
CA VAL A 118 -50.09 20.53 -24.89
C VAL A 118 -49.91 19.10 -24.40
N GLU A 119 -49.26 18.27 -25.20
CA GLU A 119 -48.97 16.88 -24.87
C GLU A 119 -48.38 16.78 -23.46
N THR A 120 -48.91 15.85 -22.66
CA THR A 120 -48.37 15.57 -21.33
C THR A 120 -46.90 15.18 -21.44
N SER A 121 -46.04 15.91 -20.71
CA SER A 121 -44.59 15.68 -20.70
C SER A 121 -44.26 14.20 -20.52
N GLN A 122 -43.69 13.58 -21.55
CA GLN A 122 -43.16 12.22 -21.45
C GLN A 122 -41.85 12.15 -20.61
N GLN A 123 -41.25 13.30 -20.27
CA GLN A 123 -40.06 13.36 -19.43
C GLN A 123 -40.38 13.04 -17.97
N LYS A 124 -39.62 12.10 -17.39
CA LYS A 124 -39.53 11.88 -15.94
C LYS A 124 -38.37 12.72 -15.35
N GLY A 125 -38.61 13.40 -14.23
CA GLY A 125 -37.56 14.08 -13.45
C GLY A 125 -37.45 15.60 -13.64
N ARG A 126 -36.46 16.22 -12.96
CA ARG A 126 -36.28 17.70 -12.86
C ARG A 126 -35.32 18.27 -13.93
N ARG A 127 -35.47 17.92 -15.20
CA ARG A 127 -34.54 18.35 -16.29
C ARG A 127 -34.93 19.64 -17.03
N GLY A 128 -36.00 20.31 -16.63
CA GLY A 128 -36.50 21.51 -17.30
C GLY A 128 -37.28 21.19 -18.59
N LEU A 129 -38.10 22.13 -19.05
CA LEU A 129 -38.94 21.94 -20.22
C LEU A 129 -38.11 21.97 -21.51
N GLY A 130 -38.15 20.86 -22.29
CA GLY A 130 -37.60 20.80 -23.65
C GLY A 130 -36.28 20.06 -23.86
N LEU A 131 -35.67 19.47 -22.81
CA LEU A 131 -34.37 18.78 -22.92
C LEU A 131 -34.50 17.30 -23.34
N ILE A 132 -34.39 17.02 -24.65
CA ILE A 132 -34.35 15.65 -25.19
C ILE A 132 -32.92 15.08 -25.09
N LEU A 133 -32.75 13.93 -24.43
CA LEU A 133 -31.48 13.19 -24.39
C LEU A 133 -31.32 12.36 -25.68
N LYS A 134 -30.64 12.94 -26.68
CA LYS A 134 -30.29 12.22 -27.91
C LYS A 134 -29.58 10.91 -27.58
N GLY A 135 -30.08 9.79 -28.13
CA GLY A 135 -29.54 8.45 -27.90
C GLY A 135 -30.27 7.64 -26.82
N PHE A 136 -31.16 8.26 -26.04
CA PHE A 136 -31.99 7.57 -25.04
C PHE A 136 -33.38 7.15 -25.56
N ASP A 137 -33.69 7.47 -26.82
CA ASP A 137 -35.01 7.27 -27.44
C ASP A 137 -35.28 5.83 -27.93
N GLY A 138 -34.27 4.95 -27.96
CA GLY A 138 -34.41 3.55 -28.35
C GLY A 138 -34.60 2.60 -27.17
N GLU A 139 -35.62 1.74 -27.21
CA GLU A 139 -35.85 0.71 -26.18
C GLU A 139 -34.70 -0.31 -26.13
N MET A 140 -33.99 -0.38 -25.00
CA MET A 140 -33.13 -1.52 -24.69
C MET A 140 -33.97 -2.58 -23.97
N ASN A 141 -34.34 -3.64 -24.68
CA ASN A 141 -35.09 -4.78 -24.15
C ASN A 141 -34.20 -5.68 -23.28
N ILE A 142 -33.67 -5.12 -22.19
CA ILE A 142 -32.80 -5.79 -21.22
C ILE A 142 -33.47 -5.68 -19.86
N ASN A 143 -34.01 -6.80 -19.39
CA ASN A 143 -34.45 -6.89 -18.01
C ASN A 143 -33.21 -6.93 -17.09
N TRP A 144 -33.11 -5.98 -16.18
CA TRP A 144 -32.12 -5.94 -15.11
C TRP A 144 -32.74 -6.24 -13.73
N GLN A 145 -34.07 -6.36 -13.65
CA GLN A 145 -34.79 -6.63 -12.39
C GLN A 145 -34.80 -8.13 -12.04
N ASP A 146 -34.29 -8.98 -12.93
CA ASP A 146 -34.01 -10.40 -12.71
C ASP A 146 -32.57 -10.65 -12.23
N GLU A 147 -31.84 -9.60 -11.83
CA GLU A 147 -30.56 -9.74 -11.12
C GLU A 147 -30.76 -10.48 -9.78
N PRO A 148 -29.84 -11.36 -9.37
CA PRO A 148 -29.87 -11.97 -8.06
C PRO A 148 -29.71 -10.92 -6.97
N GLU A 149 -30.28 -11.18 -5.79
CA GLU A 149 -30.21 -10.23 -4.68
C GLU A 149 -28.76 -10.00 -4.22
N ALA A 150 -28.39 -8.74 -3.99
CA ALA A 150 -27.02 -8.38 -3.62
C ALA A 150 -26.61 -8.99 -2.26
N SER A 151 -25.38 -9.48 -2.20
CA SER A 151 -24.87 -10.36 -1.14
C SER A 151 -23.40 -10.02 -0.82
N ALA A 152 -23.01 -10.19 0.44
CA ALA A 152 -21.60 -10.10 0.86
C ALA A 152 -20.81 -11.40 0.60
N TYR A 153 -21.49 -12.48 0.21
CA TYR A 153 -20.89 -13.80 -0.06
C TYR A 153 -20.64 -13.94 -1.56
N GLU A 154 -19.38 -14.13 -1.92
CA GLU A 154 -18.91 -14.24 -3.30
C GLU A 154 -18.46 -15.67 -3.61
N GLN A 155 -18.70 -16.13 -4.84
CA GLN A 155 -18.25 -17.44 -5.30
C GLN A 155 -16.97 -17.30 -6.13
N VAL A 156 -16.03 -18.21 -5.93
CA VAL A 156 -14.79 -18.32 -6.72
C VAL A 156 -14.91 -19.51 -7.66
N ASP A 157 -14.49 -19.30 -8.90
CA ASP A 157 -14.55 -20.27 -9.99
C ASP A 157 -13.13 -20.39 -10.56
N TRP A 158 -12.44 -21.47 -10.17
CA TRP A 158 -11.06 -21.74 -10.57
C TRP A 158 -11.04 -22.45 -11.93
N CYS A 159 -10.07 -22.12 -12.77
CA CYS A 159 -9.73 -22.93 -13.93
C CYS A 159 -9.33 -24.34 -13.45
N PRO A 160 -9.75 -25.43 -14.13
CA PRO A 160 -9.24 -26.78 -13.87
C PRO A 160 -7.70 -26.78 -13.87
N GLU A 161 -7.05 -27.59 -13.03
CA GLU A 161 -5.58 -27.53 -12.87
C GLU A 161 -4.81 -27.87 -14.16
N CYS A 162 -3.77 -27.09 -14.46
CA CYS A 162 -2.95 -27.27 -15.65
C CYS A 162 -2.19 -28.60 -15.60
N THR A 163 -2.60 -29.53 -16.49
CA THR A 163 -2.00 -30.86 -16.67
C THR A 163 -0.86 -30.90 -17.69
N THR A 164 -0.69 -29.83 -18.48
CA THR A 164 0.42 -29.66 -19.42
C THR A 164 1.71 -29.26 -18.69
N GLU A 165 2.85 -29.61 -19.27
CA GLU A 165 4.15 -29.14 -18.77
C GLU A 165 4.31 -27.64 -19.05
N ILE A 166 5.24 -26.98 -18.35
CA ILE A 166 5.53 -25.56 -18.58
C ILE A 166 6.26 -25.46 -19.93
N PRO A 167 5.79 -24.62 -20.87
CA PRO A 167 6.40 -24.49 -22.19
C PRO A 167 7.87 -24.09 -22.11
N ASP A 168 8.71 -24.73 -22.94
CA ASP A 168 10.14 -24.43 -23.04
C ASP A 168 10.47 -23.43 -24.17
N ALA A 169 11.74 -23.04 -24.25
CA ALA A 169 12.21 -22.07 -25.23
C ALA A 169 12.10 -22.53 -26.70
N GLU A 170 12.14 -23.83 -26.99
CA GLU A 170 12.01 -24.37 -28.35
C GLU A 170 10.54 -24.49 -28.74
N GLU A 171 9.65 -24.82 -27.80
CA GLU A 171 8.20 -24.77 -28.00
C GLU A 171 7.72 -23.34 -28.27
N MET A 172 8.11 -22.37 -27.41
CA MET A 172 7.66 -20.96 -27.51
C MET A 172 8.32 -20.15 -28.63
N LYS A 173 9.33 -20.71 -29.29
CA LYS A 173 10.18 -20.07 -30.31
C LYS A 173 9.40 -19.34 -31.41
N ASP A 174 8.36 -19.98 -31.91
CA ASP A 174 7.51 -19.48 -33.01
C ASP A 174 6.14 -18.95 -32.53
N TRP A 175 5.90 -18.86 -31.21
CA TRP A 175 4.59 -18.43 -30.66
C TRP A 175 4.30 -16.93 -30.85
N MET A 176 5.34 -16.09 -30.88
CA MET A 176 5.17 -14.64 -30.98
C MET A 176 4.80 -14.22 -32.41
N THR A 177 3.51 -14.01 -32.67
CA THR A 177 3.03 -13.57 -33.99
C THR A 177 2.95 -12.04 -34.06
N ILE A 178 3.66 -11.46 -35.02
CA ILE A 178 3.59 -10.03 -35.35
C ILE A 178 2.65 -9.85 -36.54
N GLY A 179 1.78 -8.85 -36.48
CA GLY A 179 0.92 -8.49 -37.59
C GLY A 179 0.52 -7.02 -37.56
N LYS A 180 -0.38 -6.62 -38.45
CA LYS A 180 -0.90 -5.25 -38.48
C LYS A 180 -1.57 -4.93 -37.14
N ARG A 181 -1.28 -3.74 -36.61
CA ARG A 181 -1.90 -3.18 -35.41
C ARG A 181 -3.41 -3.07 -35.61
N LYS A 182 -4.16 -3.72 -34.73
CA LYS A 182 -5.62 -3.72 -34.69
C LYS A 182 -6.10 -2.85 -33.52
N LEU A 183 -7.02 -1.93 -33.77
CA LEU A 183 -7.67 -1.06 -32.77
C LEU A 183 -9.20 -1.22 -32.82
N ALA A 184 -9.65 -2.44 -33.09
CA ALA A 184 -11.05 -2.86 -33.16
C ALA A 184 -11.25 -4.05 -32.21
N ILE A 185 -12.41 -4.12 -31.56
CA ILE A 185 -12.74 -5.08 -30.49
C ILE A 185 -14.07 -5.80 -30.75
N ASP A 186 -14.86 -5.32 -31.71
CA ASP A 186 -16.19 -5.81 -32.07
C ASP A 186 -16.17 -7.16 -32.78
N ASP A 187 -15.05 -7.53 -33.40
CA ASP A 187 -14.80 -8.81 -34.07
C ASP A 187 -13.93 -9.79 -33.23
N GLU A 188 -13.54 -9.44 -32.00
CA GLU A 188 -12.76 -10.31 -31.09
C GLU A 188 -13.62 -11.41 -30.44
N THR A 189 -14.24 -12.25 -31.27
CA THR A 189 -15.26 -13.23 -30.86
C THR A 189 -14.71 -14.62 -30.52
N GLU A 190 -13.39 -14.77 -30.42
CA GLU A 190 -12.72 -16.07 -30.20
C GLU A 190 -13.01 -16.67 -28.82
N PHE A 191 -13.25 -15.83 -27.81
CA PHE A 191 -13.46 -16.26 -26.42
C PHE A 191 -14.73 -15.67 -25.80
N CYS A 192 -15.71 -15.24 -26.61
CA CYS A 192 -17.01 -14.72 -26.18
C CYS A 192 -17.98 -14.62 -27.37
N GLY A 193 -19.25 -15.02 -27.19
CA GLY A 193 -20.29 -14.92 -28.21
C GLY A 193 -20.46 -13.50 -28.80
N LYS A 194 -20.50 -13.40 -30.12
CA LYS A 194 -20.60 -12.15 -30.89
C LYS A 194 -21.75 -11.25 -30.45
N GLU A 195 -22.91 -11.84 -30.19
CA GLU A 195 -24.11 -11.13 -29.74
C GLU A 195 -23.91 -10.47 -28.37
N LEU A 196 -23.12 -11.08 -27.47
CA LEU A 196 -22.80 -10.52 -26.15
C LEU A 196 -21.81 -9.35 -26.27
N ILE A 197 -20.75 -9.49 -27.06
CA ILE A 197 -19.79 -8.39 -27.31
C ILE A 197 -20.53 -7.19 -27.90
N HIS A 198 -21.27 -7.38 -29.00
CA HIS A 198 -22.02 -6.29 -29.64
C HIS A 198 -23.02 -5.62 -28.68
N ARG A 199 -23.77 -6.40 -27.88
CA ARG A 199 -24.70 -5.83 -26.88
C ARG A 199 -23.98 -5.06 -25.79
N MET A 200 -22.85 -5.57 -25.28
CA MET A 200 -22.05 -4.89 -24.26
C MET A 200 -21.49 -3.56 -24.79
N LEU A 201 -20.91 -3.55 -26.00
CA LEU A 201 -20.38 -2.34 -26.64
C LEU A 201 -21.49 -1.30 -26.89
N GLN A 202 -22.66 -1.73 -27.38
CA GLN A 202 -23.84 -0.86 -27.50
C GLN A 202 -24.26 -0.28 -26.15
N CYS A 203 -24.26 -1.08 -25.08
CA CYS A 203 -24.59 -0.62 -23.74
C CYS A 203 -23.55 0.39 -23.19
N LYS A 204 -22.26 0.24 -23.52
CA LYS A 204 -21.20 1.19 -23.17
C LYS A 204 -21.42 2.53 -23.90
N THR A 205 -21.59 2.50 -25.23
CA THR A 205 -21.71 3.71 -26.07
C THR A 205 -22.96 4.57 -25.82
N VAL A 206 -24.00 4.04 -25.17
CA VAL A 206 -25.13 4.86 -24.69
C VAL A 206 -24.68 5.94 -23.67
N PHE A 207 -23.55 5.77 -23.00
CA PHE A 207 -23.03 6.73 -22.03
C PHE A 207 -22.13 7.81 -22.63
N ASP A 208 -21.61 7.64 -23.84
CA ASP A 208 -20.69 8.58 -24.52
C ASP A 208 -21.33 9.97 -24.75
N VAL A 209 -22.67 10.03 -24.76
CA VAL A 209 -23.48 11.25 -24.95
C VAL A 209 -24.00 11.86 -23.64
N LEU A 210 -23.72 11.24 -22.49
CA LEU A 210 -24.18 11.72 -21.19
C LEU A 210 -23.14 12.59 -20.48
N ASP A 211 -23.61 13.54 -19.68
CA ASP A 211 -22.75 14.24 -18.74
C ASP A 211 -22.18 13.27 -17.68
N GLY A 212 -20.87 13.32 -17.48
CA GLY A 212 -20.17 12.42 -16.56
C GLY A 212 -20.59 12.58 -15.09
N VAL A 213 -21.08 13.76 -14.66
CA VAL A 213 -21.61 13.93 -13.30
C VAL A 213 -22.98 13.24 -13.16
N GLU A 214 -23.83 13.34 -14.18
CA GLU A 214 -25.12 12.65 -14.21
C GLU A 214 -24.95 11.12 -14.21
N MET A 215 -24.06 10.58 -15.06
CA MET A 215 -23.73 9.15 -15.07
C MET A 215 -23.18 8.69 -13.70
N ARG A 216 -22.21 9.41 -13.13
CA ARG A 216 -21.63 9.07 -11.80
C ARG A 216 -22.68 9.09 -10.68
N ARG A 217 -23.65 10.01 -10.72
CA ARG A 217 -24.77 10.06 -9.76
C ARG A 217 -25.72 8.88 -9.90
N ALA A 218 -26.07 8.47 -11.12
CA ALA A 218 -26.89 7.28 -11.35
C ALA A 218 -26.17 6.01 -10.89
N ARG A 219 -24.90 5.83 -11.28
CA ARG A 219 -24.04 4.73 -10.85
C ARG A 219 -23.92 4.61 -9.33
N THR A 220 -23.82 5.74 -8.63
CA THR A 220 -23.74 5.78 -7.15
C THR A 220 -25.04 5.28 -6.49
N ARG A 221 -26.21 5.52 -7.10
CA ARG A 221 -27.50 5.04 -6.60
C ARG A 221 -27.80 3.58 -6.97
N SER A 222 -27.26 3.10 -8.09
CA SER A 222 -27.59 1.78 -8.66
C SER A 222 -26.63 0.65 -8.28
N ASN A 223 -25.43 0.96 -7.78
CA ASN A 223 -24.47 -0.03 -7.30
C ASN A 223 -24.76 -0.38 -5.83
N PRO A 224 -25.20 -1.61 -5.50
CA PRO A 224 -25.50 -2.00 -4.12
C PRO A 224 -24.29 -1.98 -3.17
N TYR A 225 -23.06 -1.98 -3.71
CA TYR A 225 -21.82 -2.00 -2.93
C TYR A 225 -21.15 -0.62 -2.76
N GLU A 226 -21.70 0.45 -3.34
CA GLU A 226 -21.01 1.76 -3.42
C GLU A 226 -20.72 2.40 -2.05
N MET A 227 -21.49 2.08 -1.00
CA MET A 227 -21.27 2.64 0.34
C MET A 227 -20.02 2.08 1.06
N ILE A 228 -19.44 0.96 0.60
CA ILE A 228 -18.20 0.40 1.18
C ILE A 228 -17.04 1.41 1.06
N ARG A 229 -16.90 2.01 -0.13
CA ARG A 229 -15.85 3.00 -0.46
C ARG A 229 -14.46 2.53 -0.04
N GLY A 230 -13.69 3.37 0.66
CA GLY A 230 -12.38 3.04 1.23
C GLY A 230 -12.40 2.74 2.73
N ALA A 231 -13.57 2.74 3.39
CA ALA A 231 -13.68 2.73 4.85
C ALA A 231 -12.75 3.77 5.52
N PHE A 232 -11.71 3.33 6.24
CA PHE A 232 -10.69 4.18 6.86
C PHE A 232 -9.34 4.22 6.11
N PHE A 233 -9.22 3.50 4.98
CA PHE A 233 -8.06 3.50 4.11
C PHE A 233 -8.05 4.69 3.15
N LEU A 234 -6.90 4.96 2.53
CA LEU A 234 -6.66 6.11 1.67
C LEU A 234 -7.53 6.13 0.40
N ASN A 235 -7.94 4.97 -0.13
CA ASN A 235 -8.83 4.87 -1.30
C ASN A 235 -9.63 3.56 -1.32
N ARG A 236 -10.50 3.42 -2.34
CA ARG A 236 -11.29 2.21 -2.59
C ARG A 236 -10.46 0.96 -2.93
N ALA A 237 -9.24 1.12 -3.45
CA ALA A 237 -8.41 -0.02 -3.87
C ALA A 237 -7.98 -0.87 -2.67
N ALA A 238 -7.68 -0.25 -1.52
CA ALA A 238 -7.42 -0.97 -0.27
C ALA A 238 -8.56 -1.95 0.11
N MET A 239 -9.82 -1.53 -0.09
CA MET A 239 -10.98 -2.38 0.16
C MET A 239 -11.14 -3.51 -0.86
N LYS A 240 -10.60 -3.39 -2.08
CA LYS A 240 -10.53 -4.52 -3.03
C LYS A 240 -9.56 -5.59 -2.53
N MET A 241 -8.38 -5.22 -2.04
CA MET A 241 -7.48 -6.21 -1.44
C MET A 241 -8.04 -6.81 -0.16
N ALA A 242 -8.75 -6.04 0.67
CA ALA A 242 -9.46 -6.59 1.83
C ALA A 242 -10.51 -7.64 1.44
N ASN A 243 -11.30 -7.34 0.40
CA ASN A 243 -12.32 -8.21 -0.16
C ASN A 243 -11.70 -9.49 -0.76
N ILE A 244 -10.68 -9.36 -1.61
CA ILE A 244 -10.06 -10.50 -2.29
C ILE A 244 -9.25 -11.36 -1.31
N ASP A 245 -8.51 -10.76 -0.38
CA ASP A 245 -7.76 -11.52 0.63
C ASP A 245 -8.70 -12.33 1.55
N TYR A 246 -9.90 -11.83 1.86
CA TYR A 246 -10.92 -12.64 2.53
C TYR A 246 -11.45 -13.78 1.64
N VAL A 247 -11.87 -13.47 0.41
CA VAL A 247 -12.49 -14.44 -0.52
C VAL A 247 -11.53 -15.59 -0.89
N PHE A 248 -10.21 -15.34 -0.87
CA PHE A 248 -9.16 -16.33 -1.14
C PHE A 248 -8.46 -16.81 0.15
N ASP A 249 -9.22 -17.07 1.21
CA ASP A 249 -8.79 -17.76 2.46
C ASP A 249 -7.55 -17.15 3.17
N HIS A 250 -7.40 -15.83 3.05
CA HIS A 250 -6.24 -15.05 3.49
C HIS A 250 -4.90 -15.52 2.89
N MET A 251 -4.90 -16.04 1.66
CA MET A 251 -3.66 -16.56 1.06
C MET A 251 -2.56 -15.50 0.88
N PHE A 252 -2.91 -14.22 0.75
CA PHE A 252 -1.91 -13.14 0.65
C PHE A 252 -1.37 -12.74 2.03
N THR A 253 -2.26 -12.47 3.00
CA THR A 253 -1.83 -12.01 4.33
C THR A 253 -1.41 -13.14 5.29
N ASN A 254 -1.74 -14.38 4.96
CA ASN A 254 -1.40 -15.60 5.71
C ASN A 254 -1.15 -16.80 4.77
N PRO A 255 -0.10 -16.75 3.91
CA PRO A 255 0.19 -17.81 2.96
C PRO A 255 0.54 -19.13 3.66
N LYS A 256 0.12 -20.24 3.06
CA LYS A 256 0.20 -21.60 3.63
C LYS A 256 1.05 -22.51 2.73
N ASP A 257 1.68 -23.53 3.30
CA ASP A 257 2.26 -24.63 2.53
C ASP A 257 1.16 -25.54 1.95
N SER A 258 1.55 -26.49 1.09
CA SER A 258 0.65 -27.48 0.49
C SER A 258 -0.05 -28.42 1.50
N ARG A 259 0.29 -28.34 2.79
CA ARG A 259 -0.40 -29.05 3.90
C ARG A 259 -1.30 -28.11 4.72
N GLY A 260 -1.55 -26.90 4.23
CA GLY A 260 -2.39 -25.89 4.89
C GLY A 260 -1.73 -25.17 6.08
N LYS A 261 -0.43 -25.39 6.33
CA LYS A 261 0.27 -24.80 7.48
C LYS A 261 0.80 -23.41 7.11
N PRO A 262 0.59 -22.35 7.92
CA PRO A 262 1.15 -21.03 7.67
C PRO A 262 2.67 -21.09 7.45
N LEU A 263 3.14 -20.48 6.36
CA LEU A 263 4.57 -20.37 6.05
C LEU A 263 5.30 -19.55 7.12
N ILE A 264 4.66 -18.47 7.57
CA ILE A 264 5.23 -17.48 8.48
C ILE A 264 4.55 -17.56 9.83
N LYS A 265 5.34 -17.73 10.90
CA LYS A 265 4.87 -17.59 12.28
C LYS A 265 5.22 -16.21 12.81
N GLU A 266 4.31 -15.57 13.52
CA GLU A 266 4.54 -14.22 14.09
C GLU A 266 5.75 -14.20 15.04
N SER A 267 5.91 -15.25 15.86
CA SER A 267 7.05 -15.46 16.76
C SER A 267 8.36 -15.88 16.08
N SER A 268 8.35 -16.22 14.79
CA SER A 268 9.57 -16.51 14.03
C SER A 268 10.23 -15.22 13.53
N ALA A 269 11.53 -15.27 13.22
CA ALA A 269 12.26 -14.14 12.63
C ALA A 269 11.87 -13.82 11.17
N GLU A 270 11.02 -14.62 10.51
CA GLU A 270 10.65 -14.44 9.11
C GLU A 270 9.57 -13.37 8.91
N LEU A 271 9.71 -12.59 7.84
CA LEU A 271 8.81 -11.50 7.43
C LEU A 271 7.94 -11.90 6.24
N LEU A 272 6.72 -11.37 6.18
CA LEU A 272 5.89 -11.41 4.99
C LEU A 272 6.39 -10.38 3.97
N TYR A 273 7.23 -10.84 3.05
CA TYR A 273 7.62 -10.07 1.87
C TYR A 273 6.51 -10.04 0.83
N PHE A 274 6.18 -8.85 0.33
CA PHE A 274 5.25 -8.64 -0.78
C PHE A 274 5.75 -7.53 -1.73
N ALA A 275 5.24 -7.53 -2.96
CA ALA A 275 5.46 -6.45 -3.92
C ALA A 275 4.13 -5.83 -4.38
N ASP A 276 4.15 -4.54 -4.71
CA ASP A 276 2.97 -3.77 -5.17
C ASP A 276 3.37 -2.88 -6.35
N VAL A 277 2.96 -3.25 -7.57
CA VAL A 277 3.41 -2.59 -8.82
C VAL A 277 2.28 -1.90 -9.56
N CYS A 278 2.60 -0.80 -10.23
CA CYS A 278 1.65 0.12 -10.85
C CYS A 278 0.57 0.62 -9.87
N ALA A 279 0.96 0.77 -8.59
CA ALA A 279 0.05 0.76 -7.45
C ALA A 279 -0.18 2.11 -6.77
N GLY A 280 0.40 3.21 -7.28
CA GLY A 280 0.20 4.53 -6.70
C GLY A 280 -1.29 4.93 -6.70
N PRO A 281 -1.84 5.46 -5.59
CA PRO A 281 -1.14 6.00 -4.41
C PRO A 281 -0.73 5.00 -3.31
N GLY A 282 -0.99 3.69 -3.46
CA GLY A 282 -0.53 2.63 -2.54
C GLY A 282 -1.60 1.95 -1.68
N GLY A 283 -2.88 2.00 -2.08
CA GLY A 283 -3.99 1.46 -1.27
C GLY A 283 -3.89 -0.04 -0.97
N PHE A 284 -3.40 -0.83 -1.93
CA PHE A 284 -3.17 -2.27 -1.76
C PHE A 284 -2.13 -2.54 -0.66
N SER A 285 -0.98 -1.86 -0.73
CA SER A 285 0.05 -1.86 0.33
C SER A 285 -0.48 -1.39 1.70
N GLU A 286 -1.33 -0.35 1.76
CA GLU A 286 -1.90 0.11 3.03
C GLU A 286 -2.73 -0.99 3.72
N TYR A 287 -3.54 -1.75 2.97
CA TYR A 287 -4.28 -2.89 3.52
C TYR A 287 -3.33 -3.96 4.11
N VAL A 288 -2.33 -4.40 3.34
CA VAL A 288 -1.41 -5.46 3.77
C VAL A 288 -0.63 -5.04 5.02
N LEU A 289 -0.11 -3.81 5.04
CA LEU A 289 0.66 -3.28 6.17
C LEU A 289 -0.22 -2.99 7.39
N TRP A 290 -1.49 -2.61 7.21
CA TRP A 290 -2.43 -2.50 8.33
C TRP A 290 -2.73 -3.88 8.93
N ARG A 291 -2.99 -4.89 8.09
CA ARG A 291 -3.32 -6.26 8.54
C ARG A 291 -2.14 -6.94 9.24
N LYS A 292 -0.90 -6.72 8.76
CA LYS A 292 0.30 -7.44 9.21
C LYS A 292 1.27 -6.64 10.07
N LYS A 293 1.10 -5.32 10.14
CA LYS A 293 1.99 -4.40 10.86
C LYS A 293 3.45 -4.67 10.48
N TRP A 294 4.36 -4.48 11.44
CA TRP A 294 5.80 -4.73 11.35
C TRP A 294 6.23 -6.19 11.08
N HIS A 295 5.29 -7.14 10.89
CA HIS A 295 5.61 -8.49 10.42
C HIS A 295 5.65 -8.62 8.89
N ALA A 296 5.41 -7.55 8.15
CA ALA A 296 5.52 -7.49 6.70
C ALA A 296 6.57 -6.44 6.24
N LYS A 297 7.11 -6.64 5.04
CA LYS A 297 7.96 -5.71 4.30
C LYS A 297 7.47 -5.65 2.85
N GLY A 298 7.13 -4.45 2.38
CA GLY A 298 6.66 -4.23 1.02
C GLY A 298 7.69 -3.54 0.13
N PHE A 299 7.71 -3.90 -1.14
CA PHE A 299 8.50 -3.25 -2.20
C PHE A 299 7.57 -2.71 -3.28
N GLY A 300 7.76 -1.47 -3.70
CA GLY A 300 6.85 -0.81 -4.64
C GLY A 300 7.52 -0.31 -5.90
N MET A 301 6.84 -0.40 -7.06
CA MET A 301 7.25 0.32 -8.27
C MET A 301 6.02 0.90 -8.97
N THR A 302 5.99 2.22 -9.15
CA THR A 302 4.92 2.94 -9.85
C THR A 302 5.52 4.14 -10.56
N LEU A 303 4.83 4.66 -11.58
CA LEU A 303 5.25 5.87 -12.27
C LEU A 303 5.28 7.08 -11.33
N LYS A 304 6.35 7.87 -11.41
CA LYS A 304 6.45 9.15 -10.70
C LYS A 304 5.43 10.17 -11.18
N GLY A 305 5.13 11.15 -10.32
CA GLY A 305 4.27 12.30 -10.63
C GLY A 305 2.90 12.20 -9.96
N PRO A 306 1.80 12.55 -10.64
CA PRO A 306 0.46 12.59 -10.01
C PRO A 306 -0.02 11.25 -9.43
N ASN A 307 0.46 10.13 -9.98
CA ASN A 307 0.10 8.76 -9.58
C ASN A 307 1.25 8.04 -8.83
N ASP A 308 2.12 8.80 -8.18
CA ASP A 308 3.16 8.23 -7.30
C ASP A 308 2.55 7.72 -5.98
N PHE A 309 3.32 6.96 -5.19
CA PHE A 309 2.94 6.54 -3.84
C PHE A 309 2.77 7.73 -2.91
N LYS A 310 1.63 7.80 -2.21
CA LYS A 310 1.36 8.80 -1.17
C LYS A 310 1.59 8.18 0.21
N LEU A 311 2.85 7.89 0.51
CA LEU A 311 3.24 7.23 1.77
C LEU A 311 2.93 8.08 3.01
N GLU A 312 2.76 9.38 2.83
CA GLU A 312 2.32 10.31 3.85
C GLU A 312 0.86 10.12 4.27
N ASP A 313 0.02 9.66 3.34
CA ASP A 313 -1.43 9.43 3.43
C ASP A 313 -1.80 8.07 4.04
N PHE A 314 -0.82 7.18 4.26
CA PHE A 314 -1.01 5.90 4.96
C PHE A 314 -1.33 6.18 6.43
N TYR A 315 -2.62 6.27 6.75
CA TYR A 315 -3.08 6.56 8.11
C TYR A 315 -3.34 5.26 8.88
N ALA A 316 -3.87 4.24 8.17
CA ALA A 316 -4.14 2.93 8.74
C ALA A 316 -2.84 2.16 9.07
N ALA A 317 -1.77 2.37 8.31
CA ALA A 317 -0.55 1.58 8.36
C ALA A 317 0.72 2.43 8.54
N SER A 318 1.83 1.78 8.89
CA SER A 318 3.16 2.39 8.95
C SER A 318 3.90 2.24 7.63
N SER A 319 4.00 3.33 6.86
CA SER A 319 4.66 3.36 5.54
C SER A 319 6.19 3.25 5.60
N GLU A 320 6.78 3.28 6.80
CA GLU A 320 8.20 2.97 7.02
C GLU A 320 8.55 1.51 6.69
N LEU A 321 7.54 0.63 6.67
CA LEU A 321 7.61 -0.79 6.30
C LEU A 321 7.53 -1.02 4.77
N PHE A 322 7.39 0.06 4.00
CA PHE A 322 7.31 0.05 2.55
C PHE A 322 8.53 0.75 1.93
N GLU A 323 8.96 0.27 0.77
CA GLU A 323 10.10 0.84 0.04
C GLU A 323 9.81 0.96 -1.46
N PRO A 324 9.47 2.17 -1.93
CA PRO A 324 9.39 2.48 -3.35
C PRO A 324 10.77 2.41 -4.02
N TYR A 325 10.80 1.85 -5.21
CA TYR A 325 11.97 1.71 -6.08
C TYR A 325 11.52 1.93 -7.52
N TYR A 326 12.14 2.86 -8.24
CA TYR A 326 11.64 3.36 -9.53
C TYR A 326 12.43 2.82 -10.73
N GLY A 327 13.03 1.64 -10.58
CA GLY A 327 13.79 0.96 -11.63
C GLY A 327 15.25 1.43 -11.72
N GLU A 328 15.74 1.64 -12.94
CA GLU A 328 17.11 2.08 -13.19
C GLU A 328 17.40 3.43 -12.49
N GLY A 329 18.50 3.50 -11.73
CA GLY A 329 18.80 4.65 -10.87
C GLY A 329 18.09 4.63 -9.51
N GLY A 330 17.34 3.57 -9.18
CA GLY A 330 16.74 3.34 -7.88
C GLY A 330 15.69 4.39 -7.52
N VAL A 331 15.96 5.22 -6.52
CA VAL A 331 15.03 6.28 -6.11
C VAL A 331 14.93 7.44 -7.11
N GLU A 332 15.88 7.58 -8.03
CA GLU A 332 15.86 8.62 -9.06
C GLU A 332 15.24 8.17 -10.40
N GLY A 333 14.92 6.88 -10.56
CA GLY A 333 14.29 6.33 -11.77
C GLY A 333 12.88 6.87 -12.05
N ASP A 334 12.27 6.48 -13.17
CA ASP A 334 10.94 6.94 -13.61
C ASP A 334 9.78 6.06 -13.14
N GLY A 335 10.06 4.79 -12.82
CA GLY A 335 9.07 3.79 -12.41
C GLY A 335 8.23 3.22 -13.58
N ASP A 336 8.67 3.39 -14.83
CA ASP A 336 7.99 2.82 -15.99
C ASP A 336 8.25 1.31 -16.08
N ILE A 337 7.25 0.51 -15.68
CA ILE A 337 7.29 -0.96 -15.72
C ILE A 337 7.48 -1.51 -17.15
N THR A 338 7.24 -0.72 -18.20
CA THR A 338 7.39 -1.18 -19.59
C THR A 338 8.83 -1.15 -20.09
N ARG A 339 9.74 -0.50 -19.37
CA ARG A 339 11.18 -0.45 -19.69
C ARG A 339 11.90 -1.71 -19.20
N PRO A 340 12.60 -2.47 -20.08
CA PRO A 340 13.35 -3.67 -19.69
C PRO A 340 14.34 -3.41 -18.53
N GLU A 341 15.08 -2.31 -18.59
CA GLU A 341 16.04 -1.88 -17.55
C GLU A 341 15.39 -1.78 -16.16
N ASN A 342 14.16 -1.25 -16.09
CA ASN A 342 13.43 -1.07 -14.84
C ASN A 342 12.94 -2.40 -14.27
N ILE A 343 12.46 -3.32 -15.12
CA ILE A 343 12.06 -4.67 -14.72
C ILE A 343 13.26 -5.41 -14.10
N SER A 344 14.41 -5.44 -14.79
CA SER A 344 15.62 -6.09 -14.29
C SER A 344 16.15 -5.45 -13.01
N ALA A 345 16.14 -4.10 -12.91
CA ALA A 345 16.57 -3.40 -11.70
C ALA A 345 15.66 -3.68 -10.49
N PHE A 346 14.33 -3.68 -10.69
CA PHE A 346 13.37 -4.01 -9.63
C PHE A 346 13.48 -5.49 -9.22
N GLN A 347 13.69 -6.40 -10.17
CA GLN A 347 13.94 -7.82 -9.89
C GLN A 347 15.17 -8.01 -8.99
N GLN A 348 16.33 -7.46 -9.38
CA GLN A 348 17.56 -7.56 -8.59
C GLN A 348 17.36 -6.97 -7.18
N PHE A 349 16.75 -5.78 -7.10
CA PHE A 349 16.45 -5.14 -5.82
C PHE A 349 15.57 -6.01 -4.91
N VAL A 350 14.51 -6.64 -5.43
CA VAL A 350 13.64 -7.51 -4.63
C VAL A 350 14.39 -8.77 -4.19
N LEU A 351 15.16 -9.43 -5.07
CA LEU A 351 15.92 -10.64 -4.74
C LEU A 351 16.98 -10.39 -3.66
N ASP A 352 17.73 -9.28 -3.77
CA ASP A 352 18.74 -8.87 -2.78
C ASP A 352 18.15 -8.61 -1.38
N ASN A 353 16.87 -8.22 -1.31
CA ASN A 353 16.17 -7.92 -0.06
C ASN A 353 15.27 -9.07 0.46
N THR A 354 15.22 -10.20 -0.24
CA THR A 354 14.36 -11.35 0.08
C THR A 354 15.16 -12.67 0.22
N ASP A 355 16.44 -12.55 0.60
CA ASP A 355 17.37 -13.69 0.75
C ASP A 355 17.50 -14.53 -0.54
N GLN A 356 17.47 -13.86 -1.71
CA GLN A 356 17.46 -14.45 -3.06
C GLN A 356 16.28 -15.40 -3.36
N LYS A 357 15.18 -15.29 -2.62
CA LYS A 357 13.98 -16.12 -2.83
C LYS A 357 12.86 -15.45 -3.62
N GLY A 358 12.76 -14.12 -3.58
CA GLY A 358 11.60 -13.37 -4.05
C GLY A 358 10.50 -13.19 -3.00
N VAL A 359 9.45 -12.46 -3.34
CA VAL A 359 8.30 -12.15 -2.46
C VAL A 359 7.35 -13.33 -2.32
N HIS A 360 6.56 -13.37 -1.23
CA HIS A 360 5.50 -14.38 -1.08
C HIS A 360 4.36 -14.15 -2.07
N PHE A 361 4.06 -12.89 -2.37
CA PHE A 361 3.11 -12.53 -3.39
C PHE A 361 3.42 -11.15 -3.99
N LEU A 362 2.97 -10.93 -5.22
CA LEU A 362 2.96 -9.63 -5.87
C LEU A 362 1.51 -9.24 -6.19
N MET A 363 1.21 -7.96 -6.00
CA MET A 363 -0.04 -7.32 -6.40
C MET A 363 0.24 -6.31 -7.52
N ALA A 364 -0.68 -6.21 -8.47
CA ALA A 364 -0.59 -5.28 -9.59
C ALA A 364 -1.96 -4.66 -9.90
N ASP A 365 -2.08 -3.33 -9.84
CA ASP A 365 -3.34 -2.59 -10.06
C ASP A 365 -3.20 -1.53 -11.17
N GLY A 366 -2.38 -1.81 -12.19
CA GLY A 366 -2.10 -0.90 -13.30
C GLY A 366 -3.33 -0.58 -14.16
N GLY A 367 -3.44 0.69 -14.56
CA GLY A 367 -4.47 1.21 -15.45
C GLY A 367 -4.26 2.69 -15.74
N PHE A 368 -4.97 3.21 -16.74
CA PHE A 368 -4.90 4.62 -17.13
C PHE A 368 -6.24 5.14 -17.66
N SER A 369 -6.34 6.47 -17.79
CA SER A 369 -7.46 7.09 -18.48
C SER A 369 -7.48 6.66 -19.93
N VAL A 370 -8.62 6.16 -20.38
CA VAL A 370 -8.94 5.86 -21.78
C VAL A 370 -10.21 6.61 -22.18
N GLU A 371 -10.35 7.83 -21.64
CA GLU A 371 -11.54 8.68 -21.81
C GLU A 371 -11.89 8.89 -23.29
N GLY A 372 -13.10 8.48 -23.69
CA GLY A 372 -13.57 8.47 -25.07
C GLY A 372 -13.07 7.30 -25.93
N GLN A 373 -12.37 6.32 -25.34
CA GLN A 373 -11.87 5.09 -25.98
C GLN A 373 -12.03 3.86 -25.07
N GLU A 374 -13.00 3.87 -24.15
CA GLU A 374 -13.24 2.85 -23.12
C GLU A 374 -13.47 1.45 -23.70
N ASN A 375 -14.05 1.36 -24.90
CA ASN A 375 -14.28 0.11 -25.60
C ASN A 375 -12.98 -0.64 -25.98
N ILE A 376 -11.87 0.07 -26.22
CA ILE A 376 -10.58 -0.53 -26.62
C ILE A 376 -9.55 -0.55 -25.49
N GLN A 377 -9.99 -0.40 -24.23
CA GLN A 377 -9.11 -0.37 -23.05
C GLN A 377 -8.19 -1.60 -22.95
N GLU A 378 -8.68 -2.78 -23.29
CA GLU A 378 -7.89 -4.03 -23.35
C GLU A 378 -6.68 -3.87 -24.30
N ILE A 379 -6.93 -3.46 -25.54
CA ILE A 379 -5.91 -3.29 -26.58
C ILE A 379 -4.90 -2.23 -26.18
N LEU A 380 -5.36 -1.08 -25.66
CA LEU A 380 -4.50 0.01 -25.22
C LEU A 380 -3.59 -0.42 -24.05
N SER A 381 -4.11 -1.20 -23.10
CA SER A 381 -3.38 -1.63 -21.90
C SER A 381 -2.59 -2.93 -22.06
N LYS A 382 -2.58 -3.55 -23.26
CA LYS A 382 -1.94 -4.85 -23.52
C LYS A 382 -0.48 -4.97 -23.04
N GLN A 383 0.35 -3.94 -23.29
CA GLN A 383 1.75 -3.95 -22.86
C GLN A 383 1.87 -3.84 -21.33
N LEU A 384 1.00 -3.06 -20.69
CA LEU A 384 0.97 -2.91 -19.24
C LEU A 384 0.56 -4.23 -18.55
N THR A 385 -0.44 -4.94 -19.09
CA THR A 385 -0.82 -6.29 -18.63
C THR A 385 0.35 -7.26 -18.74
N LEU A 386 1.00 -7.33 -19.92
CA LEU A 386 2.19 -8.16 -20.12
C LEU A 386 3.30 -7.85 -19.11
N CYS A 387 3.63 -6.58 -18.92
CA CYS A 387 4.73 -6.18 -18.03
C CYS A 387 4.42 -6.44 -16.55
N GLN A 388 3.17 -6.37 -16.13
CA GLN A 388 2.75 -6.78 -14.78
C GLN A 388 2.89 -8.30 -14.58
N PHE A 389 2.47 -9.11 -15.57
CA PHE A 389 2.61 -10.57 -15.52
C PHE A 389 4.09 -10.99 -15.50
N LEU A 390 4.89 -10.44 -16.41
CA LEU A 390 6.35 -10.61 -16.45
C LEU A 390 7.01 -10.21 -15.13
N THR A 391 6.67 -9.05 -14.56
CA THR A 391 7.23 -8.62 -13.28
C THR A 391 6.84 -9.57 -12.14
N GLY A 392 5.62 -10.11 -12.15
CA GLY A 392 5.18 -11.19 -11.26
C GLY A 392 6.10 -12.41 -11.33
N LEU A 393 6.25 -13.00 -12.53
CA LEU A 393 7.12 -14.17 -12.76
C LEU A 393 8.60 -13.90 -12.42
N SER A 394 9.06 -12.65 -12.54
CA SER A 394 10.45 -12.29 -12.22
C SER A 394 10.77 -12.22 -10.73
N VAL A 395 9.79 -11.97 -9.85
CA VAL A 395 10.05 -11.63 -8.42
C VAL A 395 9.29 -12.45 -7.38
N ILE A 396 8.28 -13.22 -7.77
CA ILE A 396 7.54 -14.11 -6.86
C ILE A 396 8.37 -15.37 -6.59
N ARG A 397 8.40 -15.84 -5.33
CA ARG A 397 9.05 -17.10 -4.94
C ARG A 397 8.26 -18.32 -5.41
N THR A 398 8.90 -19.47 -5.61
CA THR A 398 8.21 -20.76 -5.79
C THR A 398 7.19 -21.01 -4.66
N GLY A 399 5.98 -21.43 -5.00
CA GLY A 399 4.82 -21.55 -4.10
C GLY A 399 4.14 -20.22 -3.78
N GLY A 400 4.67 -19.08 -4.25
CA GLY A 400 4.10 -17.75 -4.06
C GLY A 400 2.84 -17.49 -4.89
N HIS A 401 2.24 -16.32 -4.73
CA HIS A 401 0.91 -15.99 -5.29
C HIS A 401 0.93 -14.67 -6.08
N PHE A 402 -0.01 -14.50 -7.02
CA PHE A 402 -0.10 -13.32 -7.86
C PHE A 402 -1.54 -12.81 -7.93
N ILE A 403 -1.70 -11.49 -7.93
CA ILE A 403 -2.93 -10.82 -8.30
C ILE A 403 -2.63 -9.67 -9.27
N CYS A 404 -3.31 -9.65 -10.40
CA CYS A 404 -3.22 -8.56 -11.37
C CYS A 404 -4.61 -8.08 -11.79
N LYS A 405 -4.83 -6.77 -11.80
CA LYS A 405 -5.96 -6.18 -12.50
C LYS A 405 -5.83 -6.42 -14.00
N THR A 406 -6.93 -6.79 -14.62
CA THR A 406 -7.14 -6.76 -16.07
C THR A 406 -8.47 -6.08 -16.39
N PHE A 407 -8.75 -5.88 -17.67
CA PHE A 407 -10.03 -5.34 -18.14
C PHE A 407 -10.79 -6.45 -18.86
N ASP A 408 -11.32 -6.18 -20.05
CA ASP A 408 -11.79 -7.24 -20.93
C ASP A 408 -10.63 -8.18 -21.33
N LEU A 409 -10.97 -9.42 -21.70
CA LEU A 409 -10.05 -10.50 -22.06
C LEU A 409 -10.57 -11.21 -23.30
N PHE A 410 -10.94 -10.44 -24.34
CA PHE A 410 -11.49 -10.99 -25.58
C PHE A 410 -10.39 -11.28 -26.61
N THR A 411 -9.32 -10.50 -26.61
CA THR A 411 -8.25 -10.64 -27.61
C THR A 411 -7.44 -11.92 -27.35
N PRO A 412 -7.05 -12.66 -28.39
CA PRO A 412 -6.12 -13.78 -28.29
C PRO A 412 -4.78 -13.43 -27.60
N PHE A 413 -4.33 -12.17 -27.70
CA PHE A 413 -3.16 -11.68 -26.96
C PHE A 413 -3.37 -11.76 -25.44
N SER A 414 -4.47 -11.21 -24.92
CA SER A 414 -4.77 -11.22 -23.49
C SER A 414 -5.01 -12.63 -22.97
N VAL A 415 -5.73 -13.46 -23.73
CA VAL A 415 -5.99 -14.85 -23.33
C VAL A 415 -4.72 -15.69 -23.35
N GLY A 416 -3.83 -15.50 -24.34
CA GLY A 416 -2.51 -16.13 -24.36
C GLY A 416 -1.64 -15.76 -23.15
N LEU A 417 -1.69 -14.51 -22.69
CA LEU A 417 -1.03 -14.10 -21.44
C LEU A 417 -1.60 -14.83 -20.20
N VAL A 418 -2.92 -15.04 -20.14
CA VAL A 418 -3.55 -15.80 -19.04
C VAL A 418 -3.21 -17.28 -19.15
N TYR A 419 -3.10 -17.84 -20.36
CA TYR A 419 -2.65 -19.22 -20.58
C TYR A 419 -1.21 -19.45 -20.08
N LEU A 420 -0.29 -18.50 -20.31
CA LEU A 420 1.07 -18.58 -19.77
C LEU A 420 1.10 -18.55 -18.23
N LEU A 421 0.25 -17.74 -17.57
CA LEU A 421 0.10 -17.80 -16.11
C LEU A 421 -0.49 -19.13 -15.64
N TYR A 422 -1.44 -19.68 -16.40
CA TYR A 422 -2.06 -20.96 -16.13
C TYR A 422 -1.07 -22.14 -16.20
N CYS A 423 -0.15 -22.13 -17.17
CA CYS A 423 0.99 -23.05 -17.19
C CYS A 423 1.90 -22.89 -15.96
N CYS A 424 2.23 -21.64 -15.60
CA CYS A 424 3.22 -21.31 -14.56
C CYS A 424 2.74 -21.43 -13.09
N PHE A 425 1.44 -21.54 -12.82
CA PHE A 425 0.87 -21.61 -11.46
C PHE A 425 0.05 -22.88 -11.23
N GLU A 426 -0.05 -23.35 -9.99
CA GLU A 426 -0.88 -24.50 -9.58
C GLU A 426 -2.37 -24.24 -9.87
N CYS A 427 -2.88 -23.03 -9.59
CA CYS A 427 -4.27 -22.67 -9.85
C CYS A 427 -4.40 -21.22 -10.33
N VAL A 428 -5.28 -20.98 -11.30
CA VAL A 428 -5.64 -19.64 -11.80
C VAL A 428 -7.16 -19.42 -11.77
N SER A 429 -7.59 -18.22 -11.42
CA SER A 429 -8.99 -17.79 -11.37
C SER A 429 -9.13 -16.38 -11.94
N ILE A 430 -10.22 -16.10 -12.66
CA ILE A 430 -10.61 -14.75 -13.10
C ILE A 430 -11.79 -14.30 -12.23
N PHE A 431 -11.54 -13.31 -11.39
CA PHE A 431 -12.45 -12.88 -10.33
C PHE A 431 -12.77 -11.39 -10.42
N LYS A 432 -14.05 -11.02 -10.31
CA LYS A 432 -14.49 -9.62 -10.17
C LYS A 432 -15.07 -9.44 -8.77
N PRO A 433 -14.35 -8.81 -7.83
CA PRO A 433 -14.85 -8.58 -6.48
C PRO A 433 -16.05 -7.63 -6.51
N VAL A 434 -16.96 -7.72 -5.55
CA VAL A 434 -18.09 -6.77 -5.39
C VAL A 434 -17.65 -5.32 -5.13
N THR A 435 -16.41 -5.13 -4.66
CA THR A 435 -15.76 -3.82 -4.54
C THR A 435 -15.26 -3.24 -5.88
N SER A 436 -15.25 -4.03 -6.96
CA SER A 436 -15.14 -3.55 -8.33
C SER A 436 -16.53 -3.15 -8.85
N ARG A 437 -16.63 -2.02 -9.54
CA ARG A 437 -17.93 -1.48 -10.00
C ARG A 437 -18.57 -2.43 -11.02
N PRO A 438 -19.85 -2.84 -10.89
CA PRO A 438 -20.42 -3.91 -11.70
C PRO A 438 -20.51 -3.61 -13.20
N ALA A 439 -20.60 -2.33 -13.58
CA ALA A 439 -20.72 -1.89 -14.98
C ALA A 439 -19.39 -1.66 -15.72
N ASN A 440 -18.24 -1.76 -15.04
CA ASN A 440 -16.93 -1.64 -15.70
C ASN A 440 -16.33 -3.02 -16.01
N SER A 441 -15.38 -3.04 -16.95
CA SER A 441 -14.71 -4.26 -17.41
C SER A 441 -13.59 -4.76 -16.48
N GLU A 442 -13.29 -4.01 -15.41
CA GLU A 442 -12.27 -4.36 -14.43
C GLU A 442 -12.55 -5.73 -13.80
N ARG A 443 -11.55 -6.59 -13.81
CA ARG A 443 -11.51 -7.90 -13.14
C ARG A 443 -10.07 -8.19 -12.70
N TYR A 444 -9.86 -9.27 -11.96
CA TYR A 444 -8.56 -9.65 -11.44
C TYR A 444 -8.23 -11.09 -11.83
N VAL A 445 -7.04 -11.28 -12.39
CA VAL A 445 -6.44 -12.62 -12.54
C VAL A 445 -5.73 -12.94 -11.24
N ILE A 446 -6.13 -14.05 -10.62
CA ILE A 446 -5.65 -14.53 -9.33
C ILE A 446 -4.92 -15.85 -9.55
N CYS A 447 -3.64 -15.92 -9.18
CA CYS A 447 -2.82 -17.12 -9.35
C CYS A 447 -2.27 -17.59 -8.00
N ARG A 448 -2.34 -18.89 -7.74
CA ARG A 448 -1.89 -19.54 -6.51
C ARG A 448 -0.82 -20.58 -6.84
N GLY A 449 0.23 -20.62 -6.03
CA GLY A 449 1.34 -21.57 -6.15
C GLY A 449 2.17 -21.43 -7.43
N LEU A 450 3.13 -20.49 -7.47
CA LEU A 450 4.07 -20.41 -8.60
C LEU A 450 4.90 -21.71 -8.69
N LYS A 451 4.86 -22.40 -9.83
CA LYS A 451 5.64 -23.61 -10.09
C LYS A 451 7.14 -23.28 -10.21
N ALA A 452 8.00 -24.31 -10.15
CA ALA A 452 9.42 -24.18 -10.51
C ALA A 452 9.61 -24.42 -12.02
N GLY A 453 10.69 -23.91 -12.63
CA GLY A 453 10.95 -24.09 -14.07
C GLY A 453 10.24 -23.08 -14.97
N ILE A 454 9.87 -21.91 -14.44
CA ILE A 454 9.15 -20.84 -15.16
C ILE A 454 10.08 -19.86 -15.91
N GLU A 455 11.39 -20.10 -15.85
CA GLU A 455 12.44 -19.20 -16.33
C GLU A 455 12.32 -18.90 -17.84
N GLU A 456 12.06 -19.91 -18.66
CA GLU A 456 11.91 -19.75 -20.12
C GLU A 456 10.67 -18.91 -20.47
N VAL A 457 9.56 -19.07 -19.74
CA VAL A 457 8.34 -18.27 -19.95
C VAL A 457 8.57 -16.80 -19.55
N ARG A 458 9.33 -16.57 -18.47
CA ARG A 458 9.75 -15.22 -18.05
C ARG A 458 10.61 -14.57 -19.15
N ASP A 459 11.59 -15.28 -19.68
CA ASP A 459 12.55 -14.73 -20.65
C ASP A 459 11.92 -14.56 -22.06
N TYR A 460 10.97 -15.42 -22.41
CA TYR A 460 10.05 -15.23 -23.55
C TYR A 460 9.25 -13.94 -23.41
N LEU A 461 8.53 -13.74 -22.29
CA LEU A 461 7.74 -12.51 -22.07
C LEU A 461 8.61 -11.25 -22.02
N PHE A 462 9.83 -11.34 -21.49
CA PHE A 462 10.80 -10.24 -21.54
C PHE A 462 11.16 -9.88 -22.98
N THR A 463 11.37 -10.88 -23.84
CA THR A 463 11.62 -10.72 -25.28
C THR A 463 10.42 -10.11 -26.01
N VAL A 464 9.19 -10.56 -25.68
CA VAL A 464 7.96 -9.97 -26.23
C VAL A 464 7.83 -8.49 -25.84
N ASN A 465 8.12 -8.12 -24.59
CA ASN A 465 8.10 -6.70 -24.17
C ASN A 465 9.11 -5.85 -24.96
N ILE A 466 10.34 -6.34 -25.14
CA ILE A 466 11.34 -5.68 -25.99
C ILE A 466 10.78 -5.51 -27.41
N LYS A 467 10.08 -6.52 -27.95
CA LYS A 467 9.51 -6.43 -29.30
C LYS A 467 8.39 -5.39 -29.40
N ILE A 468 7.47 -5.33 -28.43
CA ILE A 468 6.42 -4.30 -28.39
C ILE A 468 7.06 -2.90 -28.31
N ASN A 469 8.10 -2.72 -27.50
CA ASN A 469 8.83 -1.44 -27.42
C ASN A 469 9.46 -1.04 -28.77
N GLN A 470 10.01 -1.97 -29.55
CA GLN A 470 10.50 -1.71 -30.91
C GLN A 470 9.36 -1.31 -31.88
N LEU A 471 8.17 -1.89 -31.72
CA LEU A 471 7.03 -1.71 -32.61
C LEU A 471 6.14 -0.49 -32.25
N ARG A 472 6.37 0.18 -31.10
CA ARG A 472 5.54 1.28 -30.58
C ARG A 472 5.12 2.32 -31.63
N ASN A 473 6.04 2.74 -32.51
CA ASN A 473 5.80 3.76 -33.54
C ASN A 473 5.53 3.19 -34.95
N SER A 474 5.20 1.90 -35.06
CA SER A 474 4.92 1.21 -36.33
C SER A 474 3.44 0.84 -36.49
N ASP A 475 3.05 0.57 -37.74
CA ASP A 475 1.73 0.00 -38.09
C ASP A 475 1.60 -1.49 -37.75
N GLN A 476 2.67 -2.11 -37.25
CA GLN A 476 2.70 -3.49 -36.75
C GLN A 476 2.60 -3.52 -35.22
N ASP A 477 2.20 -4.67 -34.69
CA ASP A 477 2.13 -4.97 -33.27
C ASP A 477 2.25 -6.50 -33.03
N VAL A 478 2.54 -6.92 -31.80
CA VAL A 478 2.51 -8.34 -31.42
C VAL A 478 1.05 -8.73 -31.17
N ASN A 479 0.46 -9.52 -32.07
CA ASN A 479 -0.95 -9.88 -32.02
C ASN A 479 -1.23 -11.19 -31.27
N LEU A 480 -0.26 -12.12 -31.23
CA LEU A 480 -0.34 -13.36 -30.44
C LEU A 480 0.95 -13.55 -29.62
N VAL A 481 0.79 -14.12 -28.42
CA VAL A 481 1.87 -14.61 -27.55
C VAL A 481 1.78 -16.12 -27.29
N VAL A 482 0.68 -16.74 -27.71
CA VAL A 482 0.45 -18.19 -27.74
C VAL A 482 -0.41 -18.44 -28.99
N PRO A 483 -0.15 -19.46 -29.83
CA PRO A 483 -0.98 -19.78 -30.99
C PRO A 483 -2.40 -20.21 -30.57
N LEU A 484 -3.40 -19.84 -31.37
CA LEU A 484 -4.81 -20.14 -31.06
C LEU A 484 -5.09 -21.64 -31.02
N GLU A 485 -4.39 -22.43 -31.82
CA GLU A 485 -4.42 -23.88 -31.87
C GLU A 485 -3.93 -24.53 -30.57
N VAL A 486 -2.95 -23.94 -29.89
CA VAL A 486 -2.47 -24.39 -28.56
C VAL A 486 -3.55 -24.12 -27.51
N ILE A 487 -4.07 -22.89 -27.47
CA ILE A 487 -5.11 -22.50 -26.50
C ILE A 487 -6.40 -23.32 -26.70
N ARG A 488 -6.82 -23.56 -27.95
CA ARG A 488 -8.00 -24.39 -28.27
C ARG A 488 -7.76 -25.89 -28.02
N GLY A 489 -6.51 -26.35 -28.03
CA GLY A 489 -6.13 -27.71 -27.72
C GLY A 489 -6.34 -28.07 -26.26
N ASP A 490 -6.19 -27.10 -25.35
CA ASP A 490 -6.61 -27.22 -23.95
C ASP A 490 -8.10 -26.85 -23.81
N HIS A 491 -8.98 -27.83 -23.95
CA HIS A 491 -10.43 -27.63 -23.87
C HIS A 491 -10.89 -27.15 -22.48
N ASP A 492 -10.22 -27.57 -21.39
CA ASP A 492 -10.59 -27.19 -20.02
C ASP A 492 -10.34 -25.70 -19.78
N PHE A 493 -9.17 -25.20 -20.21
CA PHE A 493 -8.84 -23.78 -20.19
C PHE A 493 -9.72 -22.98 -21.17
N TYR A 494 -9.89 -23.45 -22.41
CA TYR A 494 -10.67 -22.76 -23.45
C TYR A 494 -12.13 -22.54 -23.03
N ASP A 495 -12.79 -23.60 -22.55
CA ASP A 495 -14.17 -23.53 -22.07
C ASP A 495 -14.29 -22.65 -20.81
N TYR A 496 -13.31 -22.70 -19.91
CA TYR A 496 -13.26 -21.81 -18.74
C TYR A 496 -13.19 -20.34 -19.16
N MET A 497 -12.35 -20.00 -20.13
CA MET A 497 -12.21 -18.63 -20.64
C MET A 497 -13.50 -18.12 -21.28
N ILE A 498 -14.17 -18.93 -22.11
CA ILE A 498 -15.47 -18.58 -22.70
C ILE A 498 -16.51 -18.34 -21.61
N ARG A 499 -16.74 -19.32 -20.71
CA ARG A 499 -17.73 -19.22 -19.63
C ARG A 499 -17.48 -18.00 -18.74
N SER A 500 -16.22 -17.72 -18.43
CA SER A 500 -15.79 -16.56 -17.65
C SER A 500 -16.15 -15.24 -18.35
N ASN A 501 -15.75 -15.08 -19.62
CA ASN A 501 -16.03 -13.88 -20.40
C ASN A 501 -17.54 -13.64 -20.60
N GLU A 502 -18.29 -14.67 -21.01
CA GLU A 502 -19.73 -14.54 -21.24
C GLU A 502 -20.49 -14.21 -19.95
N ARG A 503 -20.13 -14.82 -18.82
CA ARG A 503 -20.67 -14.48 -17.49
C ARG A 503 -20.43 -13.02 -17.15
N PHE A 504 -19.21 -12.52 -17.32
CA PHE A 504 -18.89 -11.11 -17.01
C PHE A 504 -19.58 -10.14 -17.98
N CYS A 505 -19.68 -10.46 -19.28
CA CYS A 505 -20.45 -9.68 -20.24
C CYS A 505 -21.93 -9.59 -19.84
N ALA A 506 -22.57 -10.73 -19.49
CA ALA A 506 -23.98 -10.76 -19.11
C ALA A 506 -24.27 -9.89 -17.87
N VAL A 507 -23.42 -9.98 -16.83
CA VAL A 507 -23.52 -9.13 -15.63
C VAL A 507 -23.30 -7.66 -15.96
N GLN A 508 -22.27 -7.34 -16.76
CA GLN A 508 -21.95 -5.95 -17.13
C GLN A 508 -23.07 -5.31 -17.97
N ILE A 509 -23.67 -6.06 -18.90
CA ILE A 509 -24.81 -5.62 -19.71
C ILE A 509 -26.00 -5.23 -18.82
N LYS A 510 -26.37 -6.08 -17.84
CA LYS A 510 -27.44 -5.77 -16.89
C LYS A 510 -27.11 -4.55 -16.03
N ALA A 511 -25.89 -4.46 -15.51
CA ALA A 511 -25.43 -3.32 -14.72
C ALA A 511 -25.44 -1.99 -15.51
N LEU A 512 -25.07 -2.01 -16.79
CA LEU A 512 -25.16 -0.85 -17.69
C LEU A 512 -26.62 -0.47 -17.96
N ALA A 513 -27.50 -1.43 -18.26
CA ALA A 513 -28.94 -1.19 -18.42
C ALA A 513 -29.59 -0.62 -17.15
N LYS A 514 -29.16 -1.09 -15.97
CA LYS A 514 -29.57 -0.60 -14.66
C LYS A 514 -29.12 0.85 -14.43
N ILE A 515 -27.86 1.21 -14.75
CA ILE A 515 -27.43 2.63 -14.71
C ILE A 515 -28.27 3.47 -15.66
N ARG A 516 -28.56 2.99 -16.88
CA ARG A 516 -29.41 3.68 -17.86
C ARG A 516 -30.80 3.99 -17.27
N ALA A 517 -31.44 2.99 -16.63
CA ALA A 517 -32.72 3.17 -15.96
C ALA A 517 -32.65 4.19 -14.81
N PHE A 518 -31.57 4.18 -14.00
CA PHE A 518 -31.36 5.15 -12.92
C PHE A 518 -31.00 6.56 -13.43
N VAL A 519 -30.50 6.72 -14.66
CA VAL A 519 -30.41 8.02 -15.34
C VAL A 519 -31.79 8.49 -15.79
N GLN A 520 -32.62 7.61 -16.35
CA GLN A 520 -33.98 7.97 -16.79
C GLN A 520 -34.94 8.27 -15.62
N ASP A 521 -34.81 7.56 -14.50
CA ASP A 521 -35.61 7.75 -13.30
C ASP A 521 -34.73 7.99 -12.07
N THR A 522 -34.69 9.24 -11.63
CA THR A 522 -33.88 9.67 -10.48
C THR A 522 -34.47 9.29 -9.13
N THR A 523 -35.66 8.68 -9.08
CA THR A 523 -36.28 8.20 -7.82
C THR A 523 -35.78 6.80 -7.43
N LEU A 524 -35.23 6.05 -8.40
CA LEU A 524 -34.64 4.74 -8.17
C LEU A 524 -33.39 4.84 -7.26
N ASN A 525 -33.32 3.92 -6.30
CA ASN A 525 -32.25 3.77 -5.32
C ASN A 525 -32.09 2.30 -4.94
N GLU A 526 -30.89 1.90 -4.51
CA GLU A 526 -30.61 0.60 -3.89
C GLU A 526 -30.78 0.70 -2.36
N PRO A 527 -31.88 0.19 -1.77
CA PRO A 527 -32.18 0.43 -0.35
C PRO A 527 -31.23 -0.31 0.61
N ARG A 528 -30.62 -1.42 0.17
CA ARG A 528 -29.79 -2.30 1.01
C ARG A 528 -28.31 -1.89 1.10
N GLN A 529 -27.88 -0.77 0.48
CA GLN A 529 -26.47 -0.35 0.45
C GLN A 529 -25.82 -0.27 1.85
N ALA A 530 -26.55 0.23 2.86
CA ALA A 530 -26.04 0.37 4.22
C ALA A 530 -25.87 -0.99 4.94
N ASP A 531 -26.82 -1.90 4.76
CA ASP A 531 -26.79 -3.24 5.36
C ASP A 531 -25.69 -4.11 4.73
N ILE A 532 -25.59 -4.06 3.39
CA ILE A 532 -24.56 -4.77 2.62
C ILE A 532 -23.18 -4.28 3.04
N ARG A 533 -22.96 -2.96 3.15
CA ARG A 533 -21.72 -2.39 3.67
C ARG A 533 -21.36 -2.98 5.05
N LYS A 534 -22.32 -2.97 5.97
CA LYS A 534 -22.10 -3.46 7.35
C LYS A 534 -21.73 -4.94 7.35
N GLU A 535 -22.41 -5.76 6.55
CA GLU A 535 -22.12 -7.19 6.44
C GLU A 535 -20.76 -7.46 5.79
N CYS A 536 -20.41 -6.79 4.67
CA CYS A 536 -19.10 -6.90 4.05
C CYS A 536 -17.95 -6.54 5.01
N LEU A 537 -18.05 -5.41 5.73
CA LEU A 537 -17.02 -4.99 6.70
C LEU A 537 -16.88 -6.01 7.86
N ARG A 538 -18.02 -6.52 8.37
CA ARG A 538 -18.03 -7.59 9.38
C ARG A 538 -17.37 -8.87 8.88
N LEU A 539 -17.73 -9.29 7.67
CA LEU A 539 -17.28 -10.54 7.05
C LEU A 539 -15.77 -10.53 6.80
N TRP A 540 -15.25 -9.44 6.23
CA TRP A 540 -13.83 -9.27 5.89
C TRP A 540 -12.96 -8.86 7.11
N GLY A 541 -13.55 -8.75 8.30
CA GLY A 541 -12.86 -8.36 9.53
C GLY A 541 -12.22 -6.97 9.43
N ILE A 542 -12.97 -5.99 8.92
CA ILE A 542 -12.58 -4.58 8.73
C ILE A 542 -13.39 -3.71 9.72
N PRO A 543 -12.75 -2.94 10.62
CA PRO A 543 -13.48 -2.11 11.58
C PRO A 543 -14.24 -0.97 10.89
N ASP A 544 -15.48 -0.75 11.30
CA ASP A 544 -16.32 0.33 10.80
C ASP A 544 -15.98 1.66 11.50
N GLN A 545 -14.88 2.27 11.05
CA GLN A 545 -14.36 3.54 11.57
C GLN A 545 -14.08 4.52 10.43
N ALA A 546 -14.04 5.81 10.74
CA ALA A 546 -13.67 6.86 9.79
C ALA A 546 -12.15 6.89 9.55
N ARG A 547 -11.72 7.36 8.37
CA ARG A 547 -10.32 7.70 8.10
C ARG A 547 -9.95 8.94 8.94
N ILE A 548 -9.07 8.77 9.93
CA ILE A 548 -8.60 9.84 10.81
C ILE A 548 -7.07 9.93 10.68
N ALA A 549 -6.54 11.13 10.47
CA ALA A 549 -5.10 11.36 10.45
C ALA A 549 -4.51 11.12 11.86
N PRO A 550 -3.36 10.43 12.00
CA PRO A 550 -2.77 10.16 13.31
C PRO A 550 -2.47 11.45 14.08
N PHE A 551 -2.97 11.55 15.32
CA PHE A 551 -2.73 12.71 16.19
C PHE A 551 -1.27 12.78 16.65
N SER A 552 -0.69 13.99 16.66
CA SER A 552 0.60 14.24 17.28
C SER A 552 0.46 14.29 18.81
N SER A 553 0.70 13.15 19.47
CA SER A 553 0.93 13.09 20.91
C SER A 553 2.28 13.71 21.27
N ASP A 554 2.40 14.31 22.46
CA ASP A 554 3.73 14.66 22.96
C ASP A 554 4.50 13.38 23.38
N PRO A 555 5.85 13.38 23.31
CA PRO A 555 6.64 12.19 23.63
C PRO A 555 6.44 11.63 25.04
N LEU A 556 6.12 12.49 26.03
CA LEU A 556 5.99 12.06 27.42
C LEU A 556 4.64 11.36 27.66
N SER A 557 3.54 11.96 27.21
CA SER A 557 2.22 11.30 27.26
C SER A 557 2.24 9.99 26.49
N LYS A 558 2.89 9.95 25.32
CA LYS A 558 2.98 8.72 24.52
C LYS A 558 3.84 7.64 25.20
N PHE A 559 4.92 8.02 25.87
CA PHE A 559 5.70 7.09 26.69
C PHE A 559 4.85 6.47 27.81
N TYR A 560 4.04 7.27 28.52
CA TYR A 560 3.13 6.76 29.55
C TYR A 560 2.04 5.84 29.00
N GLU A 561 1.49 6.15 27.82
CA GLU A 561 0.53 5.30 27.10
C GLU A 561 1.14 3.93 26.77
N LEU A 562 2.29 3.91 26.08
CA LEU A 562 2.97 2.67 25.66
C LEU A 562 3.49 1.85 26.84
N THR A 563 3.84 2.48 27.96
CA THR A 563 4.27 1.78 29.17
C THR A 563 3.11 1.44 30.13
N GLN A 564 1.87 1.80 29.79
CA GLN A 564 0.67 1.55 30.62
C GLN A 564 0.82 2.09 32.06
N GLY A 565 1.49 3.23 32.24
CA GLY A 565 1.74 3.81 33.57
C GLY A 565 2.74 3.05 34.45
N THR A 566 3.59 2.19 33.87
CA THR A 566 4.70 1.52 34.59
C THR A 566 5.56 2.55 35.34
N ASN A 567 6.01 2.23 36.56
CA ASN A 567 6.85 3.13 37.35
C ASN A 567 8.12 3.55 36.57
N VAL A 568 8.24 4.86 36.33
CA VAL A 568 9.34 5.51 35.58
C VAL A 568 10.71 5.25 36.22
N GLU A 569 10.77 5.01 37.53
CA GLU A 569 12.01 4.68 38.24
C GLU A 569 12.74 3.48 37.64
N ILE A 570 12.01 2.51 37.07
CA ILE A 570 12.59 1.33 36.39
C ILE A 570 13.54 1.72 35.26
N PHE A 571 13.26 2.83 34.57
CA PHE A 571 14.04 3.33 33.45
C PHE A 571 15.26 4.16 33.91
N SER A 572 15.34 4.51 35.20
CA SER A 572 16.41 5.33 35.78
C SER A 572 17.58 4.54 36.36
N TYR A 573 17.43 3.22 36.50
CA TYR A 573 18.47 2.36 37.09
C TYR A 573 19.77 2.38 36.29
N LYS A 574 20.87 2.72 36.96
CA LYS A 574 22.24 2.62 36.42
C LYS A 574 22.75 1.18 36.53
N SER A 575 23.49 0.73 35.52
CA SER A 575 24.13 -0.60 35.50
C SER A 575 25.13 -0.77 36.64
N THR A 576 25.20 -1.96 37.24
CA THR A 576 26.25 -2.27 38.24
C THR A 576 27.61 -2.36 37.55
N PRO A 577 28.66 -1.63 37.98
CA PRO A 577 29.99 -1.76 37.39
C PRO A 577 30.60 -3.14 37.69
N LEU A 578 31.14 -3.81 36.67
CA LEU A 578 31.92 -5.04 36.83
C LEU A 578 33.39 -4.69 37.13
N ASN A 579 33.85 -5.11 38.30
CA ASN A 579 35.22 -4.98 38.78
C ASN A 579 35.54 -6.17 39.71
N SER A 580 36.77 -6.25 40.22
CA SER A 580 37.22 -7.35 41.08
C SER A 580 36.36 -7.59 42.33
N LYS A 581 35.64 -6.57 42.84
CA LYS A 581 34.71 -6.70 43.97
C LYS A 581 33.35 -7.26 43.55
N THR A 582 32.88 -6.96 42.33
CA THR A 582 31.55 -7.36 41.82
C THR A 582 31.58 -8.57 40.89
N LEU A 583 32.75 -9.11 40.52
CA LEU A 583 32.91 -10.27 39.63
C LEU A 583 32.12 -11.51 40.10
N HIS A 584 31.92 -11.69 41.40
CA HIS A 584 31.08 -12.78 41.94
C HIS A 584 29.61 -12.72 41.49
N LYS A 585 29.11 -11.56 41.06
CA LYS A 585 27.71 -11.33 40.64
C LYS A 585 27.36 -11.91 39.27
N ILE A 586 28.33 -12.33 38.45
CA ILE A 586 28.06 -13.01 37.17
C ILE A 586 27.93 -14.54 37.31
N ARG A 587 27.57 -15.01 38.52
CA ARG A 587 27.20 -16.41 38.80
C ARG A 587 25.68 -16.55 39.01
N PRO A 588 25.05 -17.62 38.53
CA PRO A 588 25.61 -18.67 37.67
C PRO A 588 25.81 -18.20 36.22
N VAL A 589 26.94 -18.58 35.60
CA VAL A 589 27.39 -18.03 34.30
C VAL A 589 26.35 -18.18 33.19
N LEU A 590 25.65 -19.32 33.15
CA LEU A 590 24.71 -19.70 32.09
C LEU A 590 23.46 -18.82 32.04
N ASP A 591 23.12 -18.15 33.14
CA ASP A 591 21.98 -17.21 33.25
C ASP A 591 22.21 -15.93 32.44
N TYR A 592 23.45 -15.67 31.98
CA TYR A 592 23.84 -14.38 31.44
C TYR A 592 24.12 -14.40 29.94
N ARG A 593 23.84 -13.27 29.30
CA ARG A 593 24.26 -12.92 27.95
C ARG A 593 25.12 -11.67 27.98
N CYS A 594 25.91 -11.45 26.94
CA CYS A 594 26.74 -10.26 26.83
C CYS A 594 26.76 -9.64 25.43
N MET A 595 27.01 -8.34 25.38
CA MET A 595 27.10 -7.56 24.14
C MET A 595 28.13 -6.43 24.30
N VAL A 596 28.89 -6.17 23.23
CA VAL A 596 29.91 -5.11 23.20
C VAL A 596 29.25 -3.74 23.08
N SER A 597 29.61 -2.80 23.95
CA SER A 597 29.12 -1.42 23.97
C SER A 597 30.00 -0.51 23.12
N GLY A 598 29.39 0.44 22.41
CA GLY A 598 30.08 1.50 21.67
C GLY A 598 30.15 2.83 22.41
N SER A 599 29.34 3.02 23.46
CA SER A 599 29.41 4.13 24.42
C SER A 599 29.04 3.69 25.84
N ASP A 600 29.10 4.61 26.82
CA ASP A 600 28.38 4.56 28.10
C ASP A 600 26.95 5.13 28.00
N ASP A 601 26.67 5.86 26.92
CA ASP A 601 25.47 6.68 26.70
C ASP A 601 24.26 5.87 26.20
N GLN A 602 23.74 5.00 27.06
CA GLN A 602 22.51 4.22 26.86
C GLN A 602 21.26 5.13 26.95
N LYS A 603 20.35 4.98 25.99
CA LYS A 603 19.13 5.80 25.86
C LYS A 603 17.89 4.95 25.64
N PHE A 604 16.75 5.51 25.96
CA PHE A 604 15.46 5.09 25.40
C PHE A 604 15.17 5.90 24.15
N LEU A 605 14.72 5.22 23.10
CA LEU A 605 14.30 5.82 21.83
C LEU A 605 12.80 5.55 21.64
N LEU A 606 12.05 6.62 21.38
CA LEU A 606 10.63 6.60 21.09
C LEU A 606 10.37 7.14 19.68
N SER A 607 9.64 6.39 18.85
CA SER A 607 9.13 6.89 17.56
C SER A 607 7.64 7.19 17.62
N LEU A 608 7.28 8.40 17.17
CA LEU A 608 5.91 8.82 16.89
C LEU A 608 5.53 8.64 15.41
N GLY A 609 6.42 8.03 14.61
CA GLY A 609 6.24 7.80 13.18
C GLY A 609 7.11 8.71 12.31
N LYS A 610 7.47 8.21 11.13
CA LYS A 610 8.35 8.87 10.14
C LYS A 610 9.64 9.32 10.84
N SER A 611 10.02 10.59 10.70
CA SER A 611 11.20 11.20 11.34
C SER A 611 10.93 11.83 12.73
N HIS A 612 9.77 11.57 13.34
CA HIS A 612 9.44 12.06 14.69
C HIS A 612 9.96 11.11 15.76
N ILE A 613 11.29 11.04 15.86
CA ILE A 613 12.01 10.15 16.77
C ILE A 613 12.67 10.98 17.87
N TYR A 614 12.51 10.52 19.10
CA TYR A 614 12.98 11.19 20.32
C TYR A 614 13.82 10.24 21.17
N THR A 615 14.78 10.80 21.92
CA THR A 615 15.61 10.06 22.87
C THR A 615 15.51 10.63 24.28
N TRP A 616 15.71 9.77 25.28
CA TRP A 616 15.70 10.11 26.70
C TRP A 616 16.71 9.25 27.47
N LEU A 617 17.40 9.82 28.46
CA LEU A 617 18.47 9.16 29.22
C LEU A 617 17.98 8.29 30.38
N GLY A 618 16.68 8.30 30.69
CA GLY A 618 16.10 7.53 31.80
C GLY A 618 15.93 8.29 33.12
N HIS A 619 16.40 9.54 33.23
CA HIS A 619 16.24 10.35 34.44
C HIS A 619 14.94 11.18 34.41
N GLN A 620 14.22 11.22 35.53
CA GLN A 620 12.94 11.96 35.64
C GLN A 620 13.06 13.47 35.39
N SER A 621 14.25 14.05 35.60
CA SER A 621 14.58 15.45 35.28
C SER A 621 14.68 15.72 33.78
N ASP A 622 14.95 14.69 32.97
CA ASP A 622 15.41 14.84 31.61
C ASP A 622 14.23 14.87 30.65
N ARG A 623 14.29 15.79 29.68
CA ARG A 623 13.27 15.92 28.64
C ARG A 623 13.58 14.99 27.47
N TRP A 624 12.53 14.53 26.79
CA TRP A 624 12.66 13.90 25.48
C TRP A 624 13.26 14.88 24.47
N THR A 625 14.40 14.52 23.89
CA THR A 625 15.11 15.32 22.87
C THR A 625 14.88 14.74 21.49
N LYS A 626 14.68 15.57 20.47
CA LYS A 626 14.52 15.07 19.09
C LYS A 626 15.85 14.52 18.58
N LEU A 627 15.81 13.37 17.90
CA LEU A 627 16.99 12.73 17.33
C LEU A 627 17.39 13.38 16.00
N GLU A 628 18.63 13.89 15.92
CA GLU A 628 19.19 14.51 14.71
C GLU A 628 19.89 13.50 13.77
N LEU A 629 19.25 12.36 13.52
CA LEU A 629 19.70 11.35 12.56
C LEU A 629 18.66 11.18 11.44
N LYS A 630 19.13 10.91 10.21
CA LYS A 630 18.25 10.72 9.05
C LYS A 630 17.71 9.29 9.04
N ILE A 631 16.71 9.03 9.87
CA ILE A 631 16.07 7.72 10.00
C ILE A 631 14.55 7.88 10.08
N GLU A 632 13.83 6.86 9.60
CA GLU A 632 12.38 6.72 9.72
C GLU A 632 12.07 5.44 10.52
N LEU A 633 11.13 5.52 11.47
CA LEU A 633 10.68 4.36 12.24
C LEU A 633 9.15 4.40 12.43
N PRO A 634 8.46 3.25 12.36
CA PRO A 634 7.04 3.14 12.67
C PRO A 634 6.66 3.80 14.00
N ARG A 635 5.48 4.44 14.04
CA ARG A 635 4.87 4.93 15.28
C ARG A 635 4.72 3.80 16.30
N ASP A 636 4.54 4.16 17.56
CA ASP A 636 4.32 3.23 18.68
C ASP A 636 5.53 2.29 18.90
N THR A 637 6.75 2.79 18.69
CA THR A 637 7.99 2.02 18.84
C THR A 637 8.82 2.58 20.00
N LEU A 638 9.16 1.73 20.97
CA LEU A 638 9.98 2.05 22.15
C LEU A 638 11.14 1.05 22.28
N LEU A 639 12.36 1.54 22.22
CA LEU A 639 13.60 0.74 22.18
C LEU A 639 14.59 1.22 23.24
N CYS A 640 15.42 0.31 23.75
CA CYS A 640 16.63 0.65 24.50
C CYS A 640 17.82 0.59 23.53
N VAL A 641 18.58 1.68 23.41
CA VAL A 641 19.60 1.87 22.35
C VAL A 641 20.87 2.53 22.86
N GLU A 642 21.93 2.48 22.07
CA GLU A 642 23.05 3.43 22.09
C GLU A 642 23.25 4.01 20.68
N ILE A 643 23.86 5.20 20.57
CA ILE A 643 24.18 5.85 19.29
C ILE A 643 25.69 5.75 19.07
N VAL A 644 26.12 4.99 18.07
CA VAL A 644 27.52 4.62 17.87
C VAL A 644 28.09 5.20 16.59
N PRO A 645 29.31 5.78 16.61
CA PRO A 645 30.03 6.13 15.40
C PRO A 645 30.64 4.88 14.73
N GLU A 646 29.95 4.34 13.73
CA GLU A 646 30.49 3.32 12.82
C GLU A 646 31.50 3.91 11.84
N LEU A 647 32.46 3.08 11.46
CA LEU A 647 33.64 3.43 10.68
C LEU A 647 33.81 2.41 9.55
N LYS A 648 34.09 2.89 8.33
CA LYS A 648 34.35 2.05 7.15
C LYS A 648 35.66 2.48 6.48
N GLY A 649 36.53 1.51 6.21
CA GLY A 649 37.89 1.73 5.70
C GLY A 649 38.87 2.33 6.73
N GLU A 650 40.15 2.40 6.37
CA GLU A 650 41.24 2.80 7.27
C GLU A 650 41.99 4.06 6.79
N GLY A 651 42.80 4.64 7.69
CA GLY A 651 43.68 5.76 7.37
C GLY A 651 42.96 6.99 6.78
N LYS A 652 43.42 7.45 5.60
CA LYS A 652 42.88 8.67 4.96
C LYS A 652 41.48 8.46 4.36
N ALA A 653 41.13 7.25 3.92
CA ALA A 653 39.89 6.89 3.24
C ALA A 653 38.71 6.57 4.18
N ARG A 654 38.96 6.55 5.50
CA ARG A 654 37.97 6.25 6.54
C ARG A 654 36.74 7.17 6.48
N ARG A 655 35.55 6.58 6.32
CA ARG A 655 34.24 7.23 6.45
C ARG A 655 33.67 6.96 7.85
N LYS A 656 32.96 7.94 8.43
CA LYS A 656 32.29 7.85 9.73
C LYS A 656 30.78 8.07 9.53
N ILE A 657 29.95 7.19 10.08
CA ILE A 657 28.48 7.27 10.03
C ILE A 657 27.96 7.01 11.45
N HIS A 658 26.97 7.77 11.90
CA HIS A 658 26.30 7.49 13.18
C HIS A 658 25.18 6.45 12.97
N ALA A 659 25.24 5.37 13.74
CA ALA A 659 24.32 4.25 13.72
C ALA A 659 23.55 4.17 15.05
N ILE A 660 22.34 3.64 15.00
CA ILE A 660 21.55 3.30 16.19
C ILE A 660 21.72 1.81 16.46
N HIS A 661 22.25 1.44 17.61
CA HIS A 661 22.35 0.05 18.04
C HIS A 661 21.31 -0.25 19.11
N ILE A 662 20.39 -1.17 18.82
CA ILE A 662 19.38 -1.67 19.76
C ILE A 662 20.06 -2.63 20.75
N LEU A 663 19.90 -2.33 22.04
CA LEU A 663 20.34 -3.12 23.19
C LEU A 663 19.23 -4.05 23.69
N ASP A 664 17.98 -3.58 23.65
CA ASP A 664 16.77 -4.35 23.97
C ASP A 664 15.53 -3.67 23.35
N ALA A 665 14.43 -4.40 23.18
CA ALA A 665 13.16 -3.90 22.65
C ALA A 665 12.05 -3.95 23.70
N LEU A 666 11.21 -2.90 23.75
CA LEU A 666 10.10 -2.82 24.69
C LEU A 666 8.76 -2.87 23.96
N VAL A 667 8.58 -1.99 22.96
CA VAL A 667 7.36 -1.97 22.12
C VAL A 667 7.76 -1.82 20.66
N LEU A 668 7.20 -2.67 19.80
CA LEU A 668 7.47 -2.69 18.36
C LEU A 668 6.15 -2.41 17.61
N ASN A 669 6.00 -1.21 17.06
CA ASN A 669 4.81 -0.75 16.35
C ASN A 669 3.48 -1.13 17.05
N GLY A 670 3.38 -0.75 18.34
CA GLY A 670 2.24 -0.98 19.22
C GLY A 670 2.17 -2.38 19.83
N SER A 671 3.15 -3.25 19.56
CA SER A 671 3.22 -4.62 20.12
C SER A 671 4.17 -4.63 21.31
N ASP A 672 3.65 -4.78 22.53
CA ASP A 672 4.47 -4.88 23.74
C ASP A 672 5.19 -6.25 23.78
N VAL A 673 6.52 -6.21 23.91
CA VAL A 673 7.37 -7.39 23.97
C VAL A 673 8.13 -7.51 25.29
N ARG A 674 7.90 -6.62 26.27
CA ARG A 674 8.67 -6.54 27.53
C ARG A 674 8.71 -7.85 28.32
N GLU A 675 7.61 -8.59 28.32
CA GLU A 675 7.48 -9.86 29.06
C GLU A 675 8.03 -11.09 28.32
N GLN A 676 8.44 -10.94 27.05
CA GLN A 676 9.10 -12.01 26.30
C GLN A 676 10.52 -12.22 26.82
N HIS A 677 11.04 -13.45 26.72
CA HIS A 677 12.43 -13.76 27.08
C HIS A 677 13.44 -12.89 26.30
N PHE A 678 14.51 -12.43 26.94
CA PHE A 678 15.53 -11.54 26.33
C PHE A 678 15.93 -11.94 24.89
N ASN A 679 16.39 -13.19 24.67
CA ASN A 679 16.72 -13.68 23.32
C ASN A 679 15.57 -13.54 22.31
N GLN A 680 14.31 -13.70 22.74
CA GLN A 680 13.13 -13.52 21.87
C GLN A 680 12.92 -12.03 21.57
N ARG A 681 13.08 -11.11 22.54
CA ARG A 681 13.04 -9.65 22.30
C ARG A 681 14.10 -9.23 21.30
N ILE A 682 15.30 -9.80 21.38
CA ILE A 682 16.40 -9.57 20.44
C ILE A 682 16.07 -10.09 19.02
N GLN A 683 15.53 -11.31 18.89
CA GLN A 683 15.09 -11.84 17.58
C GLN A 683 13.94 -11.03 16.98
N LEU A 684 13.00 -10.57 17.80
CA LEU A 684 11.90 -9.70 17.39
C LEU A 684 12.43 -8.31 16.97
N ALA A 685 13.46 -7.79 17.64
CA ALA A 685 14.15 -6.58 17.21
C ALA A 685 14.90 -6.78 15.88
N GLU A 686 15.53 -7.95 15.64
CA GLU A 686 16.20 -8.25 14.36
C GLU A 686 15.19 -8.30 13.21
N LYS A 687 14.04 -8.96 13.44
CA LYS A 687 12.89 -8.98 12.52
C LYS A 687 12.36 -7.57 12.23
N PHE A 688 12.16 -6.75 13.26
CA PHE A 688 11.71 -5.36 13.12
C PHE A 688 12.71 -4.52 12.32
N VAL A 689 14.01 -4.64 12.59
CA VAL A 689 15.06 -3.97 11.83
C VAL A 689 15.06 -4.38 10.36
N LYS A 690 14.85 -5.67 10.04
CA LYS A 690 14.71 -6.16 8.66
C LYS A 690 13.43 -5.64 7.96
N ALA A 691 12.39 -5.28 8.72
CA ALA A 691 11.15 -4.72 8.18
C ALA A 691 11.25 -3.20 7.88
N VAL A 692 11.97 -2.44 8.71
CA VAL A 692 12.14 -0.98 8.56
C VAL A 692 13.39 -0.58 7.75
N SER A 693 14.30 -1.51 7.48
CA SER A 693 15.51 -1.23 6.68
C SER A 693 15.14 -0.79 5.27
N LYS A 694 15.82 0.26 4.76
CA LYS A 694 15.65 0.78 3.39
C LYS A 694 16.96 0.80 2.61
N PRO A 695 17.45 -0.34 2.06
CA PRO A 695 18.76 -0.40 1.40
C PRO A 695 18.89 0.45 0.12
N SER A 696 17.78 0.83 -0.53
CA SER A 696 17.77 1.81 -1.62
C SER A 696 18.13 3.25 -1.17
N ARG A 697 18.18 3.50 0.15
CA ARG A 697 18.43 4.82 0.77
C ARG A 697 19.76 4.85 1.53
N PRO A 698 20.92 4.86 0.84
CA PRO A 698 22.24 4.91 1.47
C PRO A 698 22.52 6.23 2.20
N ASP A 699 21.64 7.23 2.05
CA ASP A 699 21.65 8.51 2.77
C ASP A 699 21.05 8.43 4.18
N MET A 700 20.36 7.34 4.53
CA MET A 700 19.77 7.13 5.86
C MET A 700 20.79 6.59 6.87
N SER A 701 20.62 6.99 8.13
CA SER A 701 21.36 6.45 9.27
C SER A 701 20.91 5.00 9.55
N PRO A 702 21.84 4.04 9.66
CA PRO A 702 21.49 2.64 9.90
C PRO A 702 20.98 2.41 11.32
N ILE A 703 20.00 1.52 11.44
CA ILE A 703 19.60 0.89 12.70
C ILE A 703 19.99 -0.59 12.68
N ARG A 704 20.52 -1.09 13.79
CA ARG A 704 21.06 -2.46 13.93
C ARG A 704 20.74 -3.00 15.32
N VAL A 705 20.58 -4.31 15.46
CA VAL A 705 20.53 -4.95 16.78
C VAL A 705 21.94 -5.33 17.21
N LYS A 706 22.27 -5.16 18.49
CA LYS A 706 23.53 -5.65 19.02
C LYS A 706 23.63 -7.16 18.91
N GLU A 707 24.84 -7.60 18.58
CA GLU A 707 25.17 -9.01 18.61
C GLU A 707 25.28 -9.52 20.04
N VAL A 708 24.43 -10.48 20.37
CA VAL A 708 24.32 -11.07 21.70
C VAL A 708 25.07 -12.39 21.75
N TYR A 709 26.03 -12.46 22.65
CA TYR A 709 26.81 -13.66 22.96
C TYR A 709 26.29 -14.31 24.24
N ARG A 710 26.49 -15.63 24.37
CA ARG A 710 26.35 -16.29 25.68
C ARG A 710 27.56 -15.96 26.54
N LEU A 711 27.41 -15.84 27.86
CA LEU A 711 28.53 -15.41 28.70
C LEU A 711 29.68 -16.44 28.69
N GLU A 712 29.36 -17.73 28.63
CA GLU A 712 30.32 -18.82 28.43
C GLU A 712 31.06 -18.78 27.07
N ASP A 713 30.48 -18.10 26.08
CA ASP A 713 31.01 -17.93 24.72
C ASP A 713 31.76 -16.58 24.54
N MET A 714 31.96 -15.81 25.62
CA MET A 714 32.53 -14.45 25.59
C MET A 714 33.90 -14.38 24.89
N GLU A 715 34.69 -15.47 24.88
CA GLU A 715 35.97 -15.53 24.18
C GLU A 715 35.87 -15.14 22.69
N LYS A 716 34.72 -15.41 22.05
CA LYS A 716 34.44 -15.07 20.64
C LYS A 716 34.40 -13.56 20.38
N ILE A 717 34.13 -12.74 21.39
CA ILE A 717 34.15 -11.27 21.28
C ILE A 717 35.58 -10.78 21.03
N PHE A 718 36.55 -11.32 21.78
CA PHE A 718 37.94 -10.87 21.71
C PHE A 718 38.63 -11.28 20.41
N LEU A 719 38.17 -12.34 19.74
CA LEU A 719 38.62 -12.73 18.39
C LEU A 719 38.27 -11.71 17.31
N ARG A 720 37.38 -10.74 17.59
CA ARG A 720 36.92 -9.69 16.67
C ARG A 720 37.44 -8.30 17.05
N LEU A 721 38.36 -8.25 18.02
CA LEU A 721 39.06 -7.05 18.40
C LEU A 721 40.34 -6.91 17.59
N GLU A 722 40.50 -5.78 16.92
CA GLU A 722 41.62 -5.48 16.04
C GLU A 722 42.19 -4.10 16.39
N MET A 723 43.51 -3.93 16.25
CA MET A 723 44.17 -2.65 16.47
C MET A 723 44.26 -1.86 15.15
N LYS A 724 43.40 -0.86 14.95
CA LYS A 724 43.28 -0.09 13.69
C LYS A 724 43.81 1.33 13.81
N VAL A 725 44.49 1.81 12.77
CA VAL A 725 45.16 3.14 12.77
C VAL A 725 44.13 4.28 12.60
N ILE A 726 44.12 5.23 13.54
CA ILE A 726 43.22 6.39 13.44
C ILE A 726 43.81 7.48 12.53
N LYS A 727 42.96 8.10 11.70
CA LYS A 727 43.25 9.35 10.99
C LYS A 727 43.77 10.42 11.98
N SER A 728 44.74 11.23 11.55
CA SER A 728 45.36 12.33 12.34
C SER A 728 46.05 11.96 13.67
N SER A 729 46.24 10.68 14.00
CA SER A 729 46.83 10.25 15.28
C SER A 729 48.35 10.02 15.29
N GLY A 730 49.06 10.40 14.24
CA GLY A 730 50.51 10.13 14.11
C GLY A 730 50.88 8.63 13.98
N GLY A 731 49.92 7.75 13.71
CA GLY A 731 50.13 6.30 13.60
C GLY A 731 49.71 5.50 14.84
N ILE A 732 49.06 6.12 15.82
CA ILE A 732 48.54 5.41 16.99
C ILE A 732 47.36 4.51 16.57
N SER A 733 47.52 3.21 16.80
CA SER A 733 46.45 2.23 16.64
C SER A 733 45.54 2.22 17.86
N GLN A 734 44.23 2.13 17.62
CA GLN A 734 43.20 2.04 18.64
C GLN A 734 42.47 0.71 18.52
N LEU A 735 42.05 0.17 19.66
CA LEU A 735 41.21 -1.03 19.73
C LEU A 735 39.89 -0.77 18.99
N SER A 736 39.49 -1.71 18.14
CA SER A 736 38.25 -1.65 17.38
C SER A 736 37.57 -3.00 17.33
N TYR A 737 36.24 -3.02 17.39
CA TYR A 737 35.43 -4.21 17.23
C TYR A 737 34.80 -4.23 15.83
N THR A 738 35.09 -5.27 15.06
CA THR A 738 34.57 -5.43 13.69
C THR A 738 33.20 -6.12 13.69
N GLY A 739 32.22 -5.48 13.05
CA GLY A 739 30.82 -5.91 12.93
C GLY A 739 30.64 -7.14 12.04
N ARG A 740 29.38 -7.48 11.71
CA ARG A 740 29.08 -8.58 10.76
C ARG A 740 29.36 -8.18 9.31
N ASP A 741 29.43 -6.88 9.04
CA ASP A 741 29.82 -6.27 7.76
C ASP A 741 31.22 -5.63 7.86
N ASP A 742 31.66 -4.96 6.80
CA ASP A 742 32.98 -4.29 6.72
C ASP A 742 33.11 -3.01 7.57
N ARG A 743 32.20 -2.83 8.53
CA ARG A 743 32.17 -1.71 9.47
C ARG A 743 32.69 -2.11 10.83
N HIS A 744 33.32 -1.16 11.49
CA HIS A 744 33.86 -1.33 12.83
C HIS A 744 33.55 -0.10 13.69
N PHE A 745 33.56 -0.27 15.01
CA PHE A 745 33.46 0.84 15.96
C PHE A 745 34.53 0.71 17.06
N VAL A 746 34.71 1.76 17.86
CA VAL A 746 35.60 1.72 19.03
C VAL A 746 34.78 1.15 20.20
N PRO A 747 35.15 -0.02 20.74
CA PRO A 747 34.42 -0.61 21.86
C PRO A 747 34.74 0.15 23.15
N PHE A 748 33.71 0.45 23.92
CA PHE A 748 33.79 1.17 25.19
C PHE A 748 33.77 0.21 26.41
N GLY A 749 33.19 -0.98 26.22
CA GLY A 749 33.04 -1.99 27.25
C GLY A 749 32.05 -3.07 26.83
N LEU A 750 31.47 -3.75 27.81
CA LEU A 750 30.60 -4.90 27.59
C LEU A 750 29.47 -4.93 28.62
N TYR A 751 28.22 -4.94 28.13
CA TYR A 751 27.04 -5.18 28.98
C TYR A 751 26.88 -6.67 29.22
N ILE A 752 26.61 -7.05 30.48
CA ILE A 752 26.26 -8.41 30.90
C ILE A 752 24.84 -8.37 31.46
N VAL A 753 23.93 -9.09 30.81
CA VAL A 753 22.48 -9.07 31.09
C VAL A 753 22.04 -10.43 31.59
N ARG A 754 21.37 -10.47 32.75
CA ARG A 754 20.75 -11.71 33.26
C ARG A 754 19.47 -11.99 32.48
N THR A 755 19.29 -13.21 32.01
CA THR A 755 18.14 -13.65 31.20
C THR A 755 17.23 -14.65 31.90
N VAL A 756 17.57 -15.04 33.14
CA VAL A 756 16.82 -15.98 33.97
C VAL A 756 16.38 -15.31 35.27
N SER A 757 15.10 -15.42 35.61
CA SER A 757 14.50 -14.89 36.84
C SER A 757 14.71 -15.82 38.03
N ASP A 758 14.91 -15.26 39.23
CA ASP A 758 14.88 -16.04 40.47
C ASP A 758 13.46 -16.58 40.75
N PRO A 759 13.31 -17.76 41.38
CA PRO A 759 14.36 -18.62 41.94
C PRO A 759 15.00 -19.60 40.95
N TRP A 760 14.72 -19.48 39.66
CA TRP A 760 15.30 -20.33 38.63
C TRP A 760 16.75 -19.96 38.30
N THR A 761 17.49 -20.92 37.75
CA THR A 761 18.84 -20.73 37.20
C THR A 761 19.16 -21.84 36.19
N MET A 762 20.08 -21.59 35.27
CA MET A 762 20.59 -22.56 34.32
C MET A 762 21.85 -23.26 34.84
N ALA A 763 21.88 -24.58 34.65
CA ALA A 763 22.97 -25.47 35.03
C ALA A 763 23.41 -26.33 33.85
N PHE A 764 24.60 -26.94 33.95
CA PHE A 764 25.10 -27.91 32.97
C PHE A 764 25.27 -29.29 33.62
N SER A 765 24.57 -30.29 33.09
CA SER A 765 24.68 -31.67 33.55
C SER A 765 25.84 -32.37 32.85
N LYS A 766 26.84 -32.80 33.64
CA LYS A 766 27.98 -33.60 33.16
C LYS A 766 27.57 -34.99 32.69
N THR A 767 26.52 -35.59 33.26
CA THR A 767 26.05 -36.94 32.91
C THR A 767 25.21 -36.96 31.63
N SER A 768 24.37 -35.96 31.39
CA SER A 768 23.55 -35.88 30.17
C SER A 768 24.14 -34.99 29.08
N ASN A 769 25.29 -34.34 29.34
CA ASN A 769 25.98 -33.39 28.47
C ASN A 769 25.07 -32.27 27.93
N LYS A 770 24.12 -31.82 28.76
CA LYS A 770 23.04 -30.87 28.40
C LYS A 770 22.85 -29.80 29.46
N LYS A 771 22.40 -28.62 29.02
CA LYS A 771 21.93 -27.54 29.90
C LYS A 771 20.52 -27.83 30.37
N PHE A 772 20.21 -27.46 31.61
CA PHE A 772 18.88 -27.61 32.22
C PHE A 772 18.58 -26.42 33.12
N PHE A 773 17.30 -26.19 33.40
CA PHE A 773 16.82 -25.21 34.37
C PHE A 773 16.59 -25.88 35.71
N TYR A 774 17.03 -25.23 36.78
CA TYR A 774 16.91 -25.68 38.17
C TYR A 774 16.23 -24.59 39.01
N ASN A 775 15.18 -24.96 39.75
CA ASN A 775 14.52 -24.08 40.71
C ASN A 775 15.20 -24.24 42.07
N LYS A 776 15.85 -23.18 42.56
CA LYS A 776 16.61 -23.20 43.82
C LYS A 776 15.73 -23.40 45.06
N THR A 777 14.43 -23.09 44.97
CA THR A 777 13.48 -23.17 46.08
C THR A 777 12.77 -24.53 46.12
N THR A 778 12.28 -25.01 44.97
CA THR A 778 11.53 -26.28 44.89
C THR A 778 12.41 -27.50 44.60
N GLN A 779 13.69 -27.30 44.32
CA GLN A 779 14.66 -28.33 43.90
C GLN A 779 14.30 -29.09 42.61
N HIS A 780 13.32 -28.57 41.85
CA HIS A 780 12.89 -29.14 40.58
C HIS A 780 13.86 -28.82 39.44
N ALA A 781 14.13 -29.80 38.58
CA ALA A 781 14.98 -29.67 37.40
C ALA A 781 14.22 -30.04 36.11
N THR A 782 14.40 -29.28 35.03
CA THR A 782 13.82 -29.58 33.72
C THR A 782 14.73 -29.14 32.56
N TYR A 783 14.64 -29.83 31.42
CA TYR A 783 15.35 -29.48 30.19
C TYR A 783 14.55 -28.52 29.28
N GLU A 784 13.26 -28.37 29.52
CA GLU A 784 12.38 -27.41 28.84
C GLU A 784 12.46 -26.04 29.53
N LEU A 785 12.18 -24.95 28.82
CA LEU A 785 12.20 -23.59 29.36
C LEU A 785 10.97 -23.36 30.27
N PRO A 786 11.11 -23.22 31.61
CA PRO A 786 9.97 -22.90 32.47
C PRO A 786 9.49 -21.47 32.21
N PRO A 787 8.17 -21.21 32.06
CA PRO A 787 7.65 -19.85 31.85
C PRO A 787 8.08 -18.88 32.96
N GLU A 788 8.05 -19.31 34.22
CA GLU A 788 8.51 -18.54 35.40
C GLU A 788 10.01 -18.22 35.40
N SER A 789 10.83 -18.93 34.62
CA SER A 789 12.26 -18.67 34.54
C SER A 789 12.59 -17.47 33.65
N VAL A 790 11.63 -16.99 32.87
CA VAL A 790 11.83 -15.90 31.90
C VAL A 790 12.14 -14.59 32.63
N ALA A 791 13.24 -13.92 32.26
CA ALA A 791 13.52 -12.56 32.69
C ALA A 791 12.84 -11.53 31.77
N PRO A 792 11.80 -10.81 32.23
CA PRO A 792 11.20 -9.70 31.49
C PRO A 792 12.17 -8.50 31.44
N PHE A 793 11.84 -7.51 30.62
CA PHE A 793 12.68 -6.34 30.36
C PHE A 793 13.16 -5.66 31.65
N HIS A 794 12.27 -5.44 32.62
CA HIS A 794 12.62 -4.71 33.84
C HIS A 794 13.66 -5.45 34.70
N ILE A 795 13.60 -6.79 34.77
CA ILE A 795 14.60 -7.62 35.46
C ILE A 795 15.94 -7.61 34.68
N CYS A 796 15.89 -7.79 33.36
CA CYS A 796 17.08 -7.69 32.51
C CYS A 796 17.80 -6.34 32.66
N TYR A 797 17.03 -5.25 32.68
CA TYR A 797 17.54 -3.89 32.79
C TYR A 797 18.09 -3.60 34.19
N PHE A 798 17.36 -3.94 35.25
CA PHE A 798 17.80 -3.73 36.64
C PHE A 798 19.07 -4.53 36.99
N CYS A 799 19.10 -5.82 36.64
CA CYS A 799 20.20 -6.72 36.97
C CYS A 799 21.44 -6.56 36.08
N ARG A 800 21.46 -5.62 35.12
CA ARG A 800 22.56 -5.49 34.16
C ARG A 800 23.86 -5.03 34.82
N LEU A 801 24.96 -5.70 34.45
CA LEU A 801 26.30 -5.27 34.79
C LEU A 801 26.96 -4.61 33.57
N PHE A 802 27.86 -3.67 33.81
CA PHE A 802 28.66 -3.05 32.77
C PHE A 802 30.15 -3.16 33.09
N TRP A 803 30.90 -3.81 32.21
CA TRP A 803 32.35 -3.91 32.28
C TRP A 803 32.97 -2.88 31.34
N LYS A 804 33.51 -1.81 31.92
CA LYS A 804 34.20 -0.74 31.20
C LYS A 804 35.63 -1.17 30.84
N TRP A 805 36.11 -0.83 29.64
CA TRP A 805 37.43 -1.24 29.14
C TRP A 805 38.50 -0.14 29.21
N ASP A 806 38.39 0.80 30.15
CA ASP A 806 39.38 1.88 30.38
C ASP A 806 40.76 1.31 30.81
N ASP A 807 41.78 1.32 29.94
CA ASP A 807 43.17 0.88 30.21
C ASP A 807 43.36 -0.57 30.71
N GLY A 808 42.31 -1.40 30.67
CA GLY A 808 42.42 -2.84 30.88
C GLY A 808 42.95 -3.55 29.62
N LYS A 809 43.77 -4.58 29.79
CA LYS A 809 44.27 -5.40 28.68
C LYS A 809 43.17 -6.33 28.15
N MET A 810 42.66 -6.01 26.97
CA MET A 810 41.62 -6.75 26.23
C MET A 810 42.16 -7.41 24.96
N HIS A 811 43.28 -6.92 24.43
CA HIS A 811 43.96 -7.41 23.24
C HIS A 811 45.48 -7.41 23.46
N ASP A 812 46.18 -8.44 23.00
CA ASP A 812 47.58 -8.72 23.37
C ASP A 812 48.56 -7.59 23.00
N SER A 813 48.25 -6.84 21.94
CA SER A 813 49.05 -5.68 21.49
C SER A 813 48.88 -4.40 22.31
N GLN A 814 48.01 -4.37 23.33
CA GLN A 814 47.90 -3.21 24.23
C GLN A 814 49.10 -3.15 25.18
N LYS A 815 49.83 -2.03 25.17
CA LYS A 815 51.09 -1.83 25.92
C LYS A 815 50.93 -1.26 27.33
N LYS A 816 49.72 -0.84 27.70
CA LYS A 816 49.38 -0.35 29.04
C LYS A 816 48.41 -1.33 29.68
N GLU A 817 48.67 -1.68 30.93
CA GLU A 817 47.82 -2.53 31.74
C GLU A 817 47.79 -1.93 33.15
N ASP A 818 46.60 -1.54 33.60
CA ASP A 818 46.33 -1.10 34.96
C ASP A 818 46.00 -2.32 35.82
N SER A 819 46.89 -2.67 36.75
CA SER A 819 46.78 -3.88 37.56
C SER A 819 45.60 -3.90 38.53
N GLU A 820 44.94 -2.75 38.78
CA GLU A 820 43.72 -2.71 39.58
C GLU A 820 42.44 -3.03 38.79
N LYS A 821 42.53 -3.10 37.44
CA LYS A 821 41.40 -3.33 36.55
C LYS A 821 41.34 -4.78 36.05
N LEU A 822 40.13 -5.23 35.74
CA LEU A 822 39.89 -6.57 35.21
C LEU A 822 40.47 -6.70 33.79
N SER A 823 41.42 -7.63 33.60
CA SER A 823 41.87 -8.09 32.28
C SER A 823 40.92 -9.11 31.66
N LYS A 824 41.02 -9.31 30.34
CA LYS A 824 40.33 -10.38 29.60
C LYS A 824 40.56 -11.75 30.24
N GLU A 825 41.81 -12.06 30.56
CA GLU A 825 42.23 -13.37 31.08
C GLU A 825 41.63 -13.62 32.47
N THR A 826 41.51 -12.59 33.30
CA THR A 826 40.88 -12.67 34.63
C THR A 826 39.40 -13.06 34.52
N VAL A 827 38.65 -12.40 33.63
CA VAL A 827 37.21 -12.66 33.44
C VAL A 827 36.97 -14.01 32.78
N LEU A 828 37.75 -14.37 31.75
CA LEU A 828 37.65 -15.69 31.09
C LEU A 828 38.02 -16.84 32.05
N SER A 829 39.04 -16.67 32.90
CA SER A 829 39.41 -17.66 33.92
C SER A 829 38.25 -17.88 34.91
N PHE A 830 37.65 -16.79 35.41
CA PHE A 830 36.48 -16.86 36.29
C PHE A 830 35.29 -17.58 35.63
N ILE A 831 34.99 -17.25 34.37
CA ILE A 831 33.91 -17.90 33.59
C ILE A 831 34.16 -19.41 33.48
N ARG A 832 35.39 -19.83 33.14
CA ARG A 832 35.78 -21.25 33.03
C ARG A 832 35.67 -21.98 34.38
N GLN A 833 36.07 -21.35 35.48
CA GLN A 833 35.97 -21.92 36.83
C GLN A 833 34.53 -22.08 37.33
N HIS A 834 33.57 -21.31 36.81
CA HIS A 834 32.17 -21.28 37.26
C HIS A 834 31.15 -21.66 36.17
N PHE A 835 31.61 -22.38 35.14
CA PHE A 835 30.76 -22.88 34.05
C PHE A 835 29.93 -24.10 34.46
N THR A 836 30.47 -24.98 35.31
CA THR A 836 29.72 -26.10 35.92
C THR A 836 29.40 -25.79 37.37
N LEU A 837 28.20 -26.16 37.82
CA LEU A 837 27.87 -26.30 39.24
C LEU A 837 28.83 -27.31 39.92
#